data_AF-A0A6G8CT77-F1
#
_entry.id   AF-A0A6G8CT77-F1
#
_cell.length_a   1.000
_cell.length_b   1.000
_cell.length_c   1.000
_cell.angle_alpha   90.00
_cell.angle_beta   90.00
_cell.angle_gamma   90.00
#
_symmetry.space_group_name_H-M   'P 1'
#
loop_
_entity.id
_entity.type
_entity.pdbx_description
1 polymer ?
#
loop_
_entity_poly.entity_id
_entity_poly.type
_entity_poly.pdbx_seq_one_letter_code
_entity_poly.pdbx_strand_id
1 'polypeptide(L)'
;MRPVKSSLEFAVHPLVRALSGVALCVAVPLSAHAAYDNVFWKGTVSQNWSDLGNWEVVTGGAHPPAQQLGDQDPVFVETSSGPVMVTGAAKALLLGMAQKAGDQGALTVTGSAGSLDVGSDPSFSYVSVGWLGNARVQVEKGASVKARQFSIANGNTNESTPASSGSSATIIDTGSSLTAGILSVGGIAPGTLDVKAGAKVTSDSVLVVGGFSGSTQNQAGTGLLQIDGSGAMTVDGAGTQLMAGDSIIGLQGKGVLTVSGGASATFAPTPPASQTPFGVYAGNGLNIGGFSFNLNGVNNMTMPFNADGTMNVTGPGTSVTVNGNVLMAMFGAADINPNLSGTDLPTNAVLSVADGATMTVAGRVLMGRGVVTNSPENTVTINVGSGGKSGTLTADLIASNTTLGFLNFNHTDDISFPPRMLGAHTVKQMNSGATTFTQEQGYEGPTFVSAGRLVAGVVSAFSPMSAHTVSGGGTLDANGFDQTVASLVNGGIVNLPNTAALPKSAVGGKALLKAAPGQPGVVMTTAGNYTSNGGTLTLGTALGNDSAPTDKLVVQGDSVLGSGPTSIDVRNINGAGAATTGNGIEVVSVAGASAASAFVLKSPPRAGNFLYSLAQVGNNWYLQSKDAPLQAQTITFGAQPPQNFTQSGTFALPSPATASSGLAVSYASTTPAICTISGTMVTMLAAGNCGITASQAGDSIWSAATSVTQTIALQTGTVVTPPTGQATPVPVWGLPAWLLGTGLLGGLGGVLARRRRMVVAKGERHPQQR
;
A
#
# COMPACT_ATOMS: atom_id res chain seq x y z
N MET A 1 85.46 -39.70 55.86
CA MET A 1 84.35 -40.56 56.33
C MET A 1 83.16 -40.40 55.38
N ARG A 2 82.04 -41.12 55.60
CA ARG A 2 80.72 -40.81 55.00
C ARG A 2 80.07 -39.57 55.74
N PRO A 3 78.73 -39.35 55.76
CA PRO A 3 77.99 -38.12 55.40
C PRO A 3 77.77 -37.13 56.61
N VAL A 4 76.93 -36.06 56.66
CA VAL A 4 75.45 -35.92 56.42
C VAL A 4 74.98 -34.44 56.24
N LYS A 5 73.81 -34.30 55.57
CA LYS A 5 72.83 -33.18 55.34
C LYS A 5 72.63 -32.15 56.50
N SER A 6 72.04 -30.95 56.32
CA SER A 6 70.96 -30.50 55.37
C SER A 6 71.05 -29.02 54.87
N SER A 7 70.42 -28.77 53.71
CA SER A 7 70.51 -27.64 52.73
C SER A 7 69.61 -26.41 52.96
N LEU A 8 69.82 -25.21 52.37
CA LEU A 8 71.00 -24.49 51.80
C LEU A 8 70.63 -22.98 51.58
N GLU A 9 71.58 -22.11 51.19
CA GLU A 9 71.60 -20.64 51.41
C GLU A 9 71.86 -19.83 50.08
N PHE A 10 71.80 -18.49 49.90
CA PHE A 10 71.54 -17.27 50.73
C PHE A 10 71.30 -15.98 49.87
N ALA A 11 70.94 -14.83 50.50
CA ALA A 11 71.37 -13.42 50.18
C ALA A 11 70.82 -12.64 48.92
N VAL A 12 70.67 -11.28 48.83
CA VAL A 12 70.84 -10.11 49.76
C VAL A 12 70.28 -8.75 49.16
N HIS A 13 69.92 -7.76 50.02
CA HIS A 13 69.84 -6.25 49.78
C HIS A 13 68.58 -5.54 49.16
N PRO A 14 68.34 -4.19 49.34
CA PRO A 14 67.25 -3.72 50.24
C PRO A 14 66.43 -2.42 49.88
N LEU A 15 65.31 -2.20 50.64
CA LEU A 15 64.73 -0.96 51.28
C LEU A 15 64.81 0.49 50.64
N VAL A 16 63.95 1.50 50.90
CA VAL A 16 62.53 1.67 51.42
C VAL A 16 62.14 3.18 51.56
N ARG A 17 60.82 3.55 51.46
CA ARG A 17 60.01 4.65 52.15
C ARG A 17 58.87 5.20 51.24
N ALA A 18 57.60 5.46 51.61
CA ALA A 18 56.87 5.90 52.84
C ALA A 18 56.86 7.45 53.07
N LEU A 19 55.79 8.19 53.51
CA LEU A 19 54.46 7.90 54.12
C LEU A 19 53.56 9.19 54.25
N SER A 20 52.20 9.09 54.36
CA SER A 20 51.19 9.99 55.05
C SER A 20 51.03 11.52 54.71
N GLY A 21 49.93 12.27 54.99
CA GLY A 21 48.53 11.98 55.44
C GLY A 21 47.76 13.18 56.12
N VAL A 22 46.40 13.18 56.05
CA VAL A 22 45.38 13.87 56.95
C VAL A 22 45.04 15.39 56.76
N ALA A 23 43.83 15.82 57.21
CA ALA A 23 43.05 17.01 56.79
C ALA A 23 42.58 17.96 57.93
N LEU A 24 41.96 19.12 57.60
CA LEU A 24 41.21 20.00 58.54
C LEU A 24 40.14 20.88 57.84
N CYS A 25 39.00 21.17 58.51
CA CYS A 25 37.91 22.05 58.04
C CYS A 25 37.89 23.42 58.73
N VAL A 26 37.45 24.47 58.01
CA VAL A 26 36.94 25.76 58.54
C VAL A 26 35.80 26.26 57.64
N ALA A 27 34.82 26.99 58.17
CA ALA A 27 33.65 27.50 57.44
C ALA A 27 33.25 28.93 57.85
N VAL A 28 32.31 29.55 57.08
CA VAL A 28 31.58 30.83 57.32
C VAL A 28 32.31 32.12 56.83
N PRO A 29 31.65 33.10 56.17
CA PRO A 29 30.44 33.09 55.31
C PRO A 29 30.63 33.77 53.91
N LEU A 30 29.55 33.87 53.12
CA LEU A 30 29.49 34.63 51.85
C LEU A 30 29.75 36.14 52.00
N SER A 31 30.41 36.76 51.01
CA SER A 31 29.99 38.08 50.47
C SER A 31 30.72 38.47 49.16
N ALA A 32 30.03 39.29 48.36
CA ALA A 32 30.51 40.11 47.22
C ALA A 32 31.06 39.44 45.93
N HIS A 33 30.38 39.73 44.81
CA HIS A 33 30.94 39.64 43.46
C HIS A 33 31.98 40.76 43.24
N ALA A 34 33.15 40.46 42.65
CA ALA A 34 33.79 41.29 41.61
C ALA A 34 35.08 40.63 41.07
N ALA A 35 35.22 40.66 39.75
CA ALA A 35 36.44 40.57 38.92
C ALA A 35 37.73 39.96 39.52
N TYR A 36 38.13 38.79 38.99
CA TYR A 36 39.54 38.48 38.77
C TYR A 36 39.75 37.82 37.40
N ASP A 37 40.61 38.46 36.60
CA ASP A 37 41.05 37.97 35.30
C ASP A 37 41.98 36.76 35.42
N ASN A 38 41.76 35.78 34.53
CA ASN A 38 42.80 35.07 33.77
C ASN A 38 44.16 34.81 34.45
N VAL A 39 44.18 33.91 35.44
CA VAL A 39 45.38 33.11 35.76
C VAL A 39 45.14 31.66 35.38
N PHE A 40 45.34 31.33 34.10
CA PHE A 40 45.45 29.95 33.64
C PHE A 40 46.91 29.54 33.52
N TRP A 41 47.22 28.34 34.00
CA TRP A 41 48.56 27.80 34.09
C TRP A 41 49.23 27.66 32.71
N LYS A 42 50.45 28.21 32.56
CA LYS A 42 51.43 27.66 31.61
C LYS A 42 51.97 26.34 32.17
N GLY A 43 51.19 25.27 32.02
CA GLY A 43 51.64 23.91 32.27
C GLY A 43 52.45 23.40 31.08
N THR A 44 53.73 23.08 31.29
CA THR A 44 54.57 22.43 30.29
C THR A 44 54.03 21.01 30.02
N VAL A 45 53.52 20.74 28.82
CA VAL A 45 53.16 19.38 28.41
C VAL A 45 54.44 18.57 28.21
N SER A 46 54.83 17.83 29.24
CA SER A 46 56.08 17.07 29.30
C SER A 46 55.82 15.56 29.28
N GLN A 47 55.61 15.00 28.09
CA GLN A 47 55.75 13.56 27.81
C GLN A 47 56.30 13.33 26.38
N ASN A 48 57.60 13.58 26.16
CA ASN A 48 58.42 13.17 24.99
C ASN A 48 57.71 13.02 23.62
N TRP A 49 57.64 14.12 22.84
CA TRP A 49 57.23 14.13 21.43
C TRP A 49 58.46 14.36 20.51
N SER A 50 59.52 13.55 20.64
CA SER A 50 60.80 13.76 19.93
C SER A 50 60.88 13.15 18.52
N ASP A 51 59.97 12.26 18.17
CA ASP A 51 60.13 11.38 16.99
C ASP A 51 59.28 11.84 15.78
N LEU A 52 58.62 13.00 15.89
CA LEU A 52 57.79 13.61 14.83
C LEU A 52 58.59 14.67 14.07
N GLY A 53 59.26 14.27 12.99
CA GLY A 53 60.01 15.18 12.12
C GLY A 53 59.11 16.07 11.24
N ASN A 54 59.39 17.38 11.21
CA ASN A 54 58.72 18.42 10.41
C ASN A 54 57.18 18.41 10.44
N TRP A 55 56.61 18.80 11.58
CA TRP A 55 55.17 19.04 11.75
C TRP A 55 54.92 20.49 12.16
N GLU A 56 53.97 21.17 11.50
CA GLU A 56 53.51 22.49 11.93
C GLU A 56 52.34 22.36 12.91
N VAL A 57 52.43 23.04 14.05
CA VAL A 57 51.40 23.02 15.10
C VAL A 57 50.71 24.38 15.13
N VAL A 58 49.44 24.40 14.72
CA VAL A 58 48.66 25.65 14.61
C VAL A 58 47.71 25.78 15.79
N THR A 59 48.17 26.45 16.86
CA THR A 59 47.34 26.73 18.05
C THR A 59 46.59 28.07 17.92
N GLY A 60 45.26 28.04 17.88
CA GLY A 60 44.42 29.25 17.83
C GLY A 60 44.09 29.84 19.21
N GLY A 61 44.49 31.09 19.46
CA GLY A 61 44.05 31.87 20.62
C GLY A 61 42.53 32.12 20.64
N ALA A 62 41.99 32.63 21.75
CA ALA A 62 40.54 32.85 21.89
C ALA A 62 40.01 33.82 20.82
N HIS A 63 39.13 33.33 19.95
CA HIS A 63 38.64 34.00 18.72
C HIS A 63 39.72 34.23 17.63
N PRO A 64 40.23 33.17 16.98
CA PRO A 64 41.02 33.30 15.76
C PRO A 64 40.11 33.54 14.53
N PRO A 65 40.62 34.13 13.43
CA PRO A 65 39.91 34.17 12.15
C PRO A 65 39.75 32.77 11.55
N ALA A 66 38.82 32.61 10.60
CA ALA A 66 38.57 31.34 9.93
C ALA A 66 39.85 30.77 9.30
N GLN A 67 40.19 29.52 9.63
CA GLN A 67 41.38 28.86 9.10
C GLN A 67 41.05 28.13 7.80
N GLN A 68 41.90 28.30 6.79
CA GLN A 68 41.77 27.62 5.50
C GLN A 68 42.91 26.60 5.34
N LEU A 69 42.55 25.34 5.07
CA LEU A 69 43.49 24.25 4.82
C LEU A 69 43.49 23.87 3.33
N GLY A 70 44.69 23.62 2.80
CA GLY A 70 44.94 23.19 1.41
C GLY A 70 46.13 22.23 1.36
N ASP A 71 46.72 22.07 0.18
CA ASP A 71 47.80 21.12 -0.13
C ASP A 71 49.07 21.37 0.71
N GLN A 72 49.14 20.79 1.91
CA GLN A 72 50.21 20.99 2.89
C GLN A 72 50.68 19.64 3.47
N ASP A 73 51.90 19.65 4.02
CA ASP A 73 52.41 18.57 4.88
C ASP A 73 51.49 18.39 6.11
N PRO A 74 51.46 17.21 6.73
CA PRO A 74 50.39 16.85 7.64
C PRO A 74 50.39 17.73 8.91
N VAL A 75 49.25 18.34 9.23
CA VAL A 75 49.15 19.41 10.24
C VAL A 75 48.50 18.91 11.55
N PHE A 76 48.95 19.47 12.68
CA PHE A 76 48.21 19.44 13.95
C PHE A 76 47.41 20.73 14.12
N VAL A 77 46.08 20.62 14.20
CA VAL A 77 45.18 21.78 14.31
C VAL A 77 44.32 21.65 15.56
N GLU A 78 44.57 22.51 16.54
CA GLU A 78 43.70 22.71 17.70
C GLU A 78 43.17 24.14 17.75
N THR A 79 41.84 24.29 17.61
CA THR A 79 41.16 25.59 17.69
C THR A 79 40.27 25.67 18.93
N SER A 80 40.48 26.73 19.71
CA SER A 80 39.63 27.02 20.88
C SER A 80 38.23 27.49 20.46
N SER A 81 38.11 28.24 19.36
CA SER A 81 36.85 28.59 18.71
C SER A 81 37.07 28.95 17.24
N GLY A 82 36.01 28.95 16.43
CA GLY A 82 36.04 29.41 15.03
C GLY A 82 35.94 28.30 13.97
N PRO A 83 35.43 28.62 12.76
CA PRO A 83 35.26 27.63 11.68
C PRO A 83 36.58 27.32 10.96
N VAL A 84 36.77 26.06 10.58
CA VAL A 84 37.82 25.62 9.64
C VAL A 84 37.18 25.24 8.31
N MET A 85 37.80 25.71 7.22
CA MET A 85 37.40 25.37 5.86
C MET A 85 38.51 24.62 5.13
N VAL A 86 38.18 23.46 4.56
CA VAL A 86 39.08 22.66 3.72
C VAL A 86 38.62 22.79 2.27
N THR A 87 39.50 23.31 1.41
CA THR A 87 39.18 23.59 -0.01
C THR A 87 40.14 22.90 -1.01
N GLY A 88 41.21 22.28 -0.51
CA GLY A 88 42.18 21.49 -1.27
C GLY A 88 42.46 20.16 -0.57
N ALA A 89 43.57 19.49 -0.93
CA ALA A 89 43.94 18.19 -0.36
C ALA A 89 44.72 18.37 0.95
N ALA A 90 44.02 18.41 2.07
CA ALA A 90 44.60 18.47 3.41
C ALA A 90 44.89 17.06 3.96
N LYS A 91 46.11 16.86 4.45
CA LYS A 91 46.42 15.78 5.39
C LYS A 91 46.47 16.36 6.79
N ALA A 92 45.85 15.67 7.74
CA ALA A 92 45.94 16.00 9.16
C ALA A 92 46.35 14.74 9.92
N LEU A 93 46.92 14.91 11.11
CA LEU A 93 47.09 13.78 12.04
C LEU A 93 46.07 13.86 13.17
N LEU A 94 45.83 15.05 13.71
CA LEU A 94 44.79 15.34 14.69
C LEU A 94 44.09 16.68 14.35
N LEU A 95 42.76 16.69 14.37
CA LEU A 95 41.94 17.89 14.22
C LEU A 95 40.98 18.01 15.42
N GLY A 96 41.22 18.98 16.31
CA GLY A 96 40.43 19.20 17.52
C GLY A 96 39.85 20.62 17.58
N MET A 97 38.52 20.74 17.67
CA MET A 97 37.84 22.04 17.69
C MET A 97 36.90 22.17 18.90
N ALA A 98 36.80 23.39 19.43
CA ALA A 98 35.77 23.78 20.41
C ALA A 98 35.75 22.83 21.63
N GLN A 99 36.88 22.83 22.33
CA GLN A 99 37.21 21.90 23.42
C GLN A 99 36.58 22.27 24.76
N LYS A 100 35.79 23.35 24.87
CA LYS A 100 35.14 23.79 26.12
C LYS A 100 33.63 23.85 26.02
N ALA A 101 32.98 23.77 27.18
CA ALA A 101 31.53 23.89 27.29
C ALA A 101 31.04 25.26 26.80
N GLY A 102 30.04 25.26 25.92
CA GLY A 102 29.49 26.47 25.29
C GLY A 102 30.15 26.90 23.98
N ASP A 103 31.29 26.32 23.59
CA ASP A 103 31.93 26.62 22.29
C ASP A 103 31.08 26.12 21.10
N GLN A 104 31.37 26.66 19.91
CA GLN A 104 30.76 26.28 18.63
C GLN A 104 31.86 25.74 17.70
N GLY A 105 31.88 24.43 17.49
CA GLY A 105 32.77 23.79 16.52
C GLY A 105 32.14 23.80 15.12
N ALA A 106 32.90 24.22 14.11
CA ALA A 106 32.44 24.25 12.73
C ALA A 106 33.53 23.77 11.75
N LEU A 107 33.23 22.72 10.99
CA LEU A 107 34.10 22.18 9.94
C LEU A 107 33.33 22.16 8.61
N THR A 108 33.88 22.81 7.59
CA THR A 108 33.36 22.73 6.22
C THR A 108 34.45 22.18 5.28
N VAL A 109 34.17 21.08 4.60
CA VAL A 109 35.02 20.52 3.53
C VAL A 109 34.24 20.69 2.23
N THR A 110 34.79 21.43 1.26
CA THR A 110 34.02 21.90 0.11
C THR A 110 34.79 21.87 -1.22
N GLY A 111 34.09 21.50 -2.28
CA GLY A 111 34.61 21.43 -3.64
C GLY A 111 35.26 20.09 -3.97
N SER A 112 35.34 19.73 -5.25
CA SER A 112 35.86 18.44 -5.72
C SER A 112 37.35 18.21 -5.49
N ALA A 113 38.11 19.28 -5.17
CA ALA A 113 39.49 19.19 -4.71
C ALA A 113 39.60 19.16 -3.17
N GLY A 114 38.52 19.47 -2.44
CA GLY A 114 38.47 19.43 -0.99
C GLY A 114 38.53 18.00 -0.48
N SER A 115 39.68 17.61 0.08
CA SER A 115 39.91 16.29 0.65
C SER A 115 40.55 16.43 2.03
N LEU A 116 39.99 15.75 3.03
CA LEU A 116 40.58 15.63 4.36
C LEU A 116 40.87 14.15 4.63
N ASP A 117 42.13 13.74 4.51
CA ASP A 117 42.59 12.39 4.90
C ASP A 117 43.40 12.49 6.20
N VAL A 118 42.87 11.89 7.26
CA VAL A 118 43.48 11.90 8.60
C VAL A 118 44.31 10.63 8.87
N GLY A 119 44.51 9.81 7.83
CA GLY A 119 45.31 8.59 7.88
C GLY A 119 44.63 7.42 8.59
N SER A 120 45.40 6.34 8.73
CA SER A 120 44.98 5.07 9.33
C SER A 120 45.78 4.68 10.57
N ASP A 121 46.53 5.61 11.16
CA ASP A 121 47.40 5.32 12.30
C ASP A 121 46.56 5.08 13.56
N PRO A 122 46.74 3.96 14.28
CA PRO A 122 45.93 3.64 15.45
C PRO A 122 46.15 4.60 16.63
N SER A 123 47.28 5.30 16.68
CA SER A 123 47.68 6.16 17.81
C SER A 123 47.15 7.58 17.70
N PHE A 124 46.85 8.08 16.49
CA PHE A 124 46.59 9.51 16.30
C PHE A 124 45.44 9.90 15.36
N SER A 125 45.00 9.05 14.41
CA SER A 125 44.08 9.45 13.32
C SER A 125 42.63 9.77 13.76
N TYR A 126 42.42 10.96 14.34
CA TYR A 126 41.16 11.39 14.96
C TYR A 126 40.71 12.81 14.54
N VAL A 127 39.40 12.96 14.30
CA VAL A 127 38.73 14.27 14.17
C VAL A 127 37.73 14.44 15.31
N SER A 128 37.82 15.57 16.03
CA SER A 128 36.88 16.00 17.06
C SER A 128 36.32 17.38 16.73
N VAL A 129 35.00 17.51 16.59
CA VAL A 129 34.33 18.81 16.41
C VAL A 129 33.37 19.07 17.55
N GLY A 130 33.64 20.09 18.37
CA GLY A 130 32.75 20.58 19.42
C GLY A 130 32.66 19.66 20.65
N TRP A 131 33.79 19.15 21.15
CA TRP A 131 33.89 18.12 22.19
C TRP A 131 32.90 18.29 23.37
N LEU A 132 32.78 19.51 23.91
CA LEU A 132 31.87 19.84 25.02
C LEU A 132 30.76 20.85 24.61
N GLY A 133 30.68 21.20 23.33
CA GLY A 133 29.88 22.30 22.80
C GLY A 133 28.89 21.89 21.71
N ASN A 134 28.39 22.86 20.95
CA ASN A 134 27.62 22.58 19.73
C ASN A 134 28.59 22.31 18.56
N ALA A 135 28.13 21.52 17.59
CA ALA A 135 28.98 21.13 16.46
C ALA A 135 28.22 21.11 15.13
N ARG A 136 28.79 21.75 14.11
CA ARG A 136 28.31 21.67 12.72
C ARG A 136 29.42 21.13 11.82
N VAL A 137 29.11 20.09 11.06
CA VAL A 137 30.00 19.57 10.02
C VAL A 137 29.27 19.61 8.67
N GLN A 138 29.94 20.12 7.64
CA GLN A 138 29.44 20.17 6.27
C GLN A 138 30.49 19.58 5.32
N VAL A 139 30.10 18.59 4.52
CA VAL A 139 30.95 18.01 3.47
C VAL A 139 30.18 18.13 2.15
N GLU A 140 30.60 19.01 1.26
CA GLU A 140 29.76 19.49 0.16
C GLU A 140 30.50 19.67 -1.18
N LYS A 141 29.73 19.78 -2.27
CA LYS A 141 30.22 20.08 -3.63
C LYS A 141 31.28 19.09 -4.16
N GLY A 142 31.14 17.79 -3.83
CA GLY A 142 32.06 16.74 -4.30
C GLY A 142 33.28 16.51 -3.39
N ALA A 143 33.30 17.08 -2.20
CA ALA A 143 34.39 16.92 -1.24
C ALA A 143 34.50 15.50 -0.67
N SER A 144 35.66 15.14 -0.12
CA SER A 144 35.89 13.84 0.52
C SER A 144 36.51 13.97 1.91
N VAL A 145 36.10 13.09 2.82
CA VAL A 145 36.66 12.98 4.16
C VAL A 145 36.93 11.51 4.47
N LYS A 146 38.14 11.23 4.98
CA LYS A 146 38.58 9.90 5.38
C LYS A 146 39.30 9.98 6.72
N ALA A 147 38.84 9.20 7.70
CA ALA A 147 39.45 9.14 9.02
C ALA A 147 39.32 7.74 9.64
N ARG A 148 40.24 7.36 10.54
CA ARG A 148 40.03 6.17 11.38
C ARG A 148 38.90 6.40 12.40
N GLN A 149 38.84 7.58 13.01
CA GLN A 149 37.75 7.98 13.91
C GLN A 149 37.35 9.44 13.68
N PHE A 150 36.05 9.69 13.55
CA PHE A 150 35.44 11.00 13.31
C PHE A 150 34.33 11.20 14.34
N SER A 151 34.44 12.21 15.19
CA SER A 151 33.53 12.40 16.33
C SER A 151 33.09 13.86 16.46
N ILE A 152 31.81 14.03 16.76
CA ILE A 152 31.10 15.30 16.67
C ILE A 152 30.24 15.44 17.93
N ALA A 153 30.48 16.48 18.73
CA ALA A 153 29.85 16.71 20.04
C ALA A 153 29.91 15.48 20.98
N ASN A 154 31.12 14.94 21.18
CA ASN A 154 31.34 13.71 21.95
C ASN A 154 32.04 14.00 23.29
N GLY A 155 31.25 14.26 24.35
CA GLY A 155 31.76 14.51 25.69
C GLY A 155 32.33 13.24 26.35
N ASN A 156 33.43 13.38 27.10
CA ASN A 156 34.02 12.27 27.83
C ASN A 156 33.22 11.94 29.10
N THR A 157 32.85 10.68 29.31
CA THR A 157 32.11 10.21 30.50
C THR A 157 32.90 10.30 31.82
N ASN A 158 34.20 10.58 31.75
CA ASN A 158 35.09 10.58 32.92
C ASN A 158 35.30 11.96 33.56
N GLU A 159 34.71 13.03 33.02
CA GLU A 159 34.74 14.36 33.64
C GLU A 159 33.50 14.60 34.52
N SER A 160 33.71 15.17 35.71
CA SER A 160 32.67 15.33 36.75
C SER A 160 31.67 16.47 36.49
N THR A 161 31.76 17.13 35.34
CA THR A 161 30.86 18.18 34.90
C THR A 161 29.93 17.64 33.81
N PRO A 162 28.59 17.77 33.93
CA PRO A 162 27.68 17.42 32.85
C PRO A 162 28.05 18.20 31.58
N ALA A 163 28.34 17.52 30.47
CA ALA A 163 28.60 18.22 29.22
C ALA A 163 27.33 19.00 28.82
N SER A 164 27.50 20.26 28.44
CA SER A 164 26.37 21.14 28.12
C SER A 164 25.58 20.60 26.92
N SER A 165 24.27 20.91 26.91
CA SER A 165 23.26 20.46 25.96
C SER A 165 23.46 20.94 24.51
N GLY A 166 24.55 20.51 23.88
CA GLY A 166 24.89 20.85 22.50
C GLY A 166 24.09 20.02 21.50
N SER A 167 23.46 20.69 20.53
CA SER A 167 22.93 20.04 19.34
C SER A 167 24.06 19.89 18.32
N SER A 168 24.13 18.73 17.66
CA SER A 168 25.07 18.52 16.55
C SER A 168 24.36 18.20 15.24
N ALA A 169 24.85 18.77 14.14
CA ALA A 169 24.29 18.58 12.81
C ALA A 169 25.40 18.35 11.78
N THR A 170 25.35 17.21 11.12
CA THR A 170 26.27 16.83 10.04
C THR A 170 25.52 16.76 8.73
N ILE A 171 25.94 17.53 7.74
CA ILE A 171 25.32 17.56 6.41
C ILE A 171 26.35 17.12 5.38
N ILE A 172 26.00 16.13 4.56
CA ILE A 172 26.85 15.63 3.48
C ILE A 172 26.07 15.78 2.18
N ASP A 173 26.55 16.65 1.29
CA ASP A 173 25.83 17.10 0.10
C ASP A 173 26.41 16.52 -1.21
N THR A 174 25.79 16.88 -2.32
CA THR A 174 25.85 16.22 -3.61
C THR A 174 27.26 15.90 -4.11
N GLY A 175 27.48 14.62 -4.42
CA GLY A 175 28.74 14.05 -4.89
C GLY A 175 29.81 13.85 -3.83
N SER A 176 29.55 14.22 -2.57
CA SER A 176 30.56 14.23 -1.49
C SER A 176 30.61 12.91 -0.72
N SER A 177 31.72 12.62 -0.06
CA SER A 177 31.92 11.34 0.65
C SER A 177 32.52 11.49 2.05
N LEU A 178 32.05 10.66 2.98
CA LEU A 178 32.61 10.48 4.32
C LEU A 178 32.84 8.98 4.56
N THR A 179 34.10 8.60 4.70
CA THR A 179 34.53 7.24 5.08
C THR A 179 35.18 7.30 6.44
N ALA A 180 34.66 6.54 7.41
CA ALA A 180 35.21 6.52 8.76
C ALA A 180 35.29 5.09 9.29
N GLY A 181 36.36 4.73 10.02
CA GLY A 181 36.31 3.52 10.85
C GLY A 181 35.20 3.64 11.89
N ILE A 182 35.32 4.64 12.76
CA ILE A 182 34.29 5.05 13.72
C ILE A 182 33.76 6.44 13.35
N LEU A 183 32.46 6.61 13.17
CA LEU A 183 31.78 7.90 13.03
C LEU A 183 30.79 8.07 14.19
N SER A 184 30.86 9.18 14.93
CA SER A 184 29.95 9.48 16.05
C SER A 184 29.40 10.90 15.94
N VAL A 185 28.06 11.02 15.97
CA VAL A 185 27.33 12.29 15.81
C VAL A 185 26.40 12.50 17.00
N GLY A 186 26.74 13.45 17.89
CA GLY A 186 25.96 13.78 19.08
C GLY A 186 26.11 12.74 20.18
N GLY A 187 27.28 12.72 20.83
CA GLY A 187 27.70 11.65 21.74
C GLY A 187 26.76 11.45 22.93
N ILE A 188 26.55 12.46 23.77
CA ILE A 188 25.62 12.39 24.93
C ILE A 188 24.40 13.33 24.81
N ALA A 189 24.21 13.91 23.61
CA ALA A 189 23.21 14.94 23.31
C ALA A 189 22.59 14.69 21.93
N PRO A 190 21.52 15.40 21.51
CA PRO A 190 20.87 15.15 20.23
C PRO A 190 21.82 15.36 19.04
N GLY A 191 22.00 14.33 18.22
CA GLY A 191 22.77 14.36 16.99
C GLY A 191 21.89 14.14 15.76
N THR A 192 22.12 14.92 14.71
CA THR A 192 21.51 14.71 13.40
C THR A 192 22.58 14.49 12.32
N LEU A 193 22.37 13.46 11.51
CA LEU A 193 23.19 13.13 10.34
C LEU A 193 22.31 13.13 9.10
N ASP A 194 22.51 14.10 8.22
CA ASP A 194 21.69 14.36 7.04
C ASP A 194 22.55 14.18 5.77
N VAL A 195 22.28 13.12 5.03
CA VAL A 195 23.04 12.68 3.86
C VAL A 195 22.16 12.93 2.63
N LYS A 196 22.56 13.87 1.76
CA LYS A 196 21.76 14.37 0.63
C LYS A 196 22.16 13.72 -0.71
N ALA A 197 21.40 14.07 -1.75
CA ALA A 197 21.39 13.42 -3.06
C ALA A 197 22.79 13.15 -3.64
N GLY A 198 23.15 11.88 -3.84
CA GLY A 198 24.43 11.49 -4.43
C GLY A 198 25.64 11.60 -3.50
N ALA A 199 25.43 11.77 -2.19
CA ALA A 199 26.49 11.64 -1.19
C ALA A 199 26.72 10.17 -0.77
N LYS A 200 27.92 9.86 -0.27
CA LYS A 200 28.26 8.52 0.23
C LYS A 200 28.76 8.55 1.66
N VAL A 201 28.14 7.77 2.55
CA VAL A 201 28.62 7.50 3.90
C VAL A 201 28.97 6.02 4.02
N THR A 202 30.17 5.74 4.53
CA THR A 202 30.64 4.37 4.77
C THR A 202 31.30 4.33 6.14
N SER A 203 30.85 3.40 6.99
CA SER A 203 31.52 3.10 8.25
C SER A 203 32.05 1.68 8.25
N ASP A 204 33.36 1.54 8.46
CA ASP A 204 34.05 0.24 8.45
C ASP A 204 34.00 -0.47 9.82
N SER A 205 33.66 0.25 10.91
CA SER A 205 33.65 -0.30 12.27
C SER A 205 32.44 0.11 13.13
N VAL A 206 32.11 1.40 13.29
CA VAL A 206 30.96 1.85 14.11
C VAL A 206 30.42 3.21 13.62
N LEU A 207 29.11 3.34 13.44
CA LEU A 207 28.41 4.60 13.14
C LEU A 207 27.38 4.90 14.24
N VAL A 208 27.60 5.90 15.10
CA VAL A 208 26.66 6.32 16.15
C VAL A 208 26.01 7.66 15.81
N VAL A 209 24.69 7.78 15.98
CA VAL A 209 23.93 9.03 15.85
C VAL A 209 22.98 9.19 17.05
N GLY A 210 23.29 10.13 17.95
CA GLY A 210 22.52 10.42 19.16
C GLY A 210 23.00 9.72 20.43
N GLY A 211 22.33 10.08 21.54
CA GLY A 211 22.82 9.91 22.91
C GLY A 211 23.19 8.48 23.32
N PHE A 212 24.45 8.33 23.74
CA PHE A 212 25.10 7.11 24.19
C PHE A 212 25.35 7.13 25.71
N SER A 213 24.96 6.08 26.42
CA SER A 213 25.07 5.99 27.90
C SER A 213 25.67 4.68 28.41
N GLY A 214 26.87 4.31 27.95
CA GLY A 214 27.59 3.17 28.57
C GLY A 214 28.92 2.80 27.92
N SER A 215 30.03 3.08 28.63
CA SER A 215 31.41 2.62 28.40
C SER A 215 31.68 1.63 27.24
N THR A 216 32.40 2.07 26.20
CA THR A 216 33.06 1.22 25.20
C THR A 216 34.55 1.03 25.50
N GLN A 217 34.85 0.27 26.56
CA GLN A 217 36.00 -0.61 26.55
C GLN A 217 35.53 -1.97 26.04
N ASN A 218 36.07 -2.42 24.90
CA ASN A 218 35.74 -3.66 24.19
C ASN A 218 34.32 -3.79 23.59
N GLN A 219 34.16 -3.30 22.36
CA GLN A 219 33.68 -4.18 21.27
C GLN A 219 34.55 -3.95 20.02
N ALA A 220 35.52 -4.83 19.80
CA ALA A 220 36.29 -4.88 18.56
C ALA A 220 35.54 -5.76 17.55
N GLY A 221 34.60 -5.17 16.79
CA GLY A 221 33.77 -5.90 15.82
C GLY A 221 32.96 -5.02 14.86
N THR A 222 33.27 -5.15 13.56
CA THR A 222 32.31 -5.30 12.45
C THR A 222 31.07 -4.38 12.34
N GLY A 223 31.28 -3.08 12.16
CA GLY A 223 30.40 -2.19 11.38
C GLY A 223 29.09 -1.66 12.03
N LEU A 224 28.97 -1.62 13.35
CA LEU A 224 27.71 -1.30 14.05
C LEU A 224 27.15 0.12 13.78
N LEU A 225 25.98 0.26 13.14
CA LEU A 225 25.15 1.48 13.16
C LEU A 225 24.30 1.52 14.44
N GLN A 226 24.38 2.59 15.24
CA GLN A 226 23.54 2.81 16.42
C GLN A 226 22.86 4.19 16.35
N ILE A 227 21.52 4.25 16.41
CA ILE A 227 20.76 5.51 16.44
C ILE A 227 19.90 5.55 17.70
N ASP A 228 20.34 6.22 18.77
CA ASP A 228 19.70 6.19 20.09
C ASP A 228 19.41 7.59 20.66
N GLY A 229 18.81 7.66 21.86
CA GLY A 229 18.38 8.91 22.47
C GLY A 229 17.30 9.61 21.62
N SER A 230 17.50 10.88 21.28
CA SER A 230 16.69 11.58 20.26
C SER A 230 17.47 11.80 18.95
N GLY A 231 18.35 10.87 18.61
CA GLY A 231 19.13 10.89 17.36
C GLY A 231 18.25 10.67 16.12
N ALA A 232 18.58 11.39 15.05
CA ALA A 232 17.88 11.26 13.77
C ALA A 232 18.88 11.22 12.61
N MET A 233 18.77 10.19 11.78
CA MET A 233 19.53 10.06 10.53
C MET A 233 18.59 10.13 9.33
N THR A 234 18.92 10.99 8.37
CA THR A 234 18.23 11.12 7.09
C THR A 234 19.19 10.77 5.97
N VAL A 235 18.79 9.90 5.04
CA VAL A 235 19.57 9.54 3.85
C VAL A 235 18.66 9.71 2.62
N ASP A 236 18.83 10.81 1.91
CA ASP A 236 17.88 11.31 0.92
C ASP A 236 18.52 11.51 -0.46
N GLY A 237 17.70 11.41 -1.50
CA GLY A 237 18.05 11.75 -2.88
C GLY A 237 18.74 10.64 -3.70
N ALA A 238 18.64 10.75 -5.02
CA ALA A 238 19.04 9.71 -5.96
C ALA A 238 20.55 9.43 -5.92
N GLY A 239 20.93 8.14 -5.86
CA GLY A 239 22.33 7.72 -5.89
C GLY A 239 23.09 7.88 -4.57
N THR A 240 22.44 8.39 -3.52
CA THR A 240 22.99 8.43 -2.16
C THR A 240 23.23 7.02 -1.63
N GLN A 241 24.33 6.77 -0.92
CA GLN A 241 24.68 5.46 -0.38
C GLN A 241 25.03 5.51 1.10
N LEU A 242 24.33 4.71 1.91
CA LEU A 242 24.74 4.32 3.27
C LEU A 242 25.21 2.87 3.27
N MET A 243 26.42 2.64 3.77
CA MET A 243 26.95 1.30 4.03
C MET A 243 27.41 1.19 5.49
N ALA A 244 26.88 0.18 6.19
CA ALA A 244 27.30 -0.22 7.53
C ALA A 244 27.18 -1.76 7.67
N GLY A 245 27.68 -2.30 8.78
CA GLY A 245 27.58 -3.70 9.15
C GLY A 245 26.28 -4.02 9.89
N ASP A 246 26.40 -4.44 11.15
CA ASP A 246 25.25 -4.65 12.04
C ASP A 246 24.56 -3.31 12.38
N SER A 247 23.28 -3.33 12.79
CA SER A 247 22.54 -2.09 13.11
C SER A 247 21.58 -2.23 14.28
N ILE A 248 21.45 -1.14 15.04
CA ILE A 248 20.58 -0.88 16.19
C ILE A 248 19.96 0.51 16.01
N ILE A 249 18.65 0.66 16.20
CA ILE A 249 17.95 1.94 16.03
C ILE A 249 16.92 2.08 17.15
N GLY A 250 17.18 2.86 18.20
CA GLY A 250 16.20 3.23 19.23
C GLY A 250 16.14 2.30 20.45
N LEU A 251 17.23 1.60 20.78
CA LEU A 251 17.34 0.67 21.90
C LEU A 251 17.08 1.33 23.26
N GLN A 252 17.50 2.59 23.42
CA GLN A 252 17.31 3.39 24.65
C GLN A 252 16.67 4.77 24.38
N GLY A 253 15.88 4.91 23.30
CA GLY A 253 15.26 6.21 23.00
C GLY A 253 14.43 6.26 21.71
N LYS A 254 14.06 7.49 21.31
CA LYS A 254 13.33 7.83 20.08
C LYS A 254 14.24 7.93 18.85
N GLY A 255 15.13 6.96 18.64
CA GLY A 255 15.98 6.91 17.46
C GLY A 255 15.17 6.77 16.17
N VAL A 256 15.47 7.56 15.14
CA VAL A 256 14.79 7.52 13.83
C VAL A 256 15.81 7.44 12.70
N LEU A 257 15.65 6.44 11.83
CA LEU A 257 16.25 6.42 10.50
C LEU A 257 15.17 6.71 9.46
N THR A 258 15.40 7.74 8.66
CA THR A 258 14.63 8.03 7.45
C THR A 258 15.53 7.83 6.24
N VAL A 259 15.08 7.06 5.26
CA VAL A 259 15.76 6.96 3.96
C VAL A 259 14.74 7.27 2.87
N SER A 260 15.12 8.09 1.88
CA SER A 260 14.17 8.64 0.91
C SER A 260 14.78 9.07 -0.43
N GLY A 261 13.92 9.54 -1.35
CA GLY A 261 14.32 10.32 -2.52
C GLY A 261 15.18 9.60 -3.59
N GLY A 262 15.26 8.27 -3.56
CA GLY A 262 16.12 7.48 -4.46
C GLY A 262 17.49 7.10 -3.88
N ALA A 263 17.69 7.28 -2.57
CA ALA A 263 18.90 6.85 -1.86
C ALA A 263 19.05 5.32 -1.85
N SER A 264 20.06 4.80 -1.16
CA SER A 264 20.21 3.36 -0.90
C SER A 264 20.92 3.14 0.42
N ALA A 265 20.48 2.12 1.15
CA ALA A 265 21.11 1.69 2.39
C ALA A 265 21.35 0.18 2.33
N THR A 266 22.59 -0.23 2.59
CA THR A 266 23.00 -1.63 2.65
C THR A 266 23.60 -1.92 4.03
N PHE A 267 23.07 -2.95 4.69
CA PHE A 267 23.54 -3.45 5.97
C PHE A 267 23.98 -4.89 5.79
N ALA A 268 25.26 -5.15 5.97
CA ALA A 268 25.89 -6.43 5.66
C ALA A 268 26.98 -6.78 6.68
N PRO A 269 26.84 -7.87 7.46
CA PRO A 269 27.83 -8.23 8.47
C PRO A 269 29.19 -8.52 7.82
N THR A 270 30.24 -7.95 8.37
CA THR A 270 31.61 -8.31 7.96
C THR A 270 31.98 -9.66 8.60
N PRO A 271 32.51 -10.65 7.86
CA PRO A 271 32.87 -11.95 8.43
C PRO A 271 34.01 -11.82 9.47
N PRO A 272 34.08 -12.68 10.51
CA PRO A 272 33.26 -13.88 10.72
C PRO A 272 32.08 -13.66 11.67
N ALA A 273 30.93 -14.25 11.34
CA ALA A 273 29.71 -14.11 12.13
C ALA A 273 29.82 -14.75 13.53
N SER A 274 29.77 -13.91 14.57
CA SER A 274 29.69 -14.34 15.97
C SER A 274 28.67 -13.52 16.76
N GLN A 275 27.42 -13.98 16.74
CA GLN A 275 26.43 -13.77 17.79
C GLN A 275 26.07 -12.33 18.18
N THR A 276 25.39 -11.59 17.31
CA THR A 276 24.01 -11.10 17.60
C THR A 276 23.20 -11.01 16.29
N PRO A 277 21.88 -11.28 16.31
CA PRO A 277 21.03 -11.08 15.13
C PRO A 277 20.72 -9.59 14.92
N PHE A 278 20.67 -9.15 13.66
CA PHE A 278 20.26 -7.79 13.26
C PHE A 278 18.93 -7.39 13.90
N GLY A 279 18.99 -6.37 14.75
CA GLY A 279 17.88 -5.86 15.52
C GLY A 279 17.56 -4.42 15.16
N VAL A 280 16.51 -4.22 14.38
CA VAL A 280 15.86 -2.91 14.30
C VAL A 280 15.07 -2.74 15.61
N TYR A 281 15.79 -2.32 16.67
CA TYR A 281 15.24 -2.04 17.99
C TYR A 281 14.38 -0.77 18.02
N ALA A 282 13.61 -0.49 16.95
CA ALA A 282 12.93 0.77 16.64
C ALA A 282 12.14 1.32 17.83
N GLY A 283 12.76 2.16 18.65
CA GLY A 283 12.09 2.67 19.84
C GLY A 283 10.80 3.44 19.52
N ASN A 284 10.71 4.08 18.35
CA ASN A 284 9.50 4.76 17.87
C ASN A 284 9.26 4.68 16.33
N GLY A 285 10.29 4.62 15.45
CA GLY A 285 10.02 4.57 14.00
C GLY A 285 11.20 4.46 13.03
N LEU A 286 11.13 3.49 12.10
CA LEU A 286 11.94 3.37 10.87
C LEU A 286 11.04 3.74 9.67
N ASN A 287 11.38 4.82 8.95
CA ASN A 287 10.59 5.29 7.80
C ASN A 287 11.40 5.15 6.50
N ILE A 288 10.86 4.39 5.55
CA ILE A 288 11.49 4.01 4.28
C ILE A 288 10.56 4.48 3.15
N GLY A 289 10.94 5.54 2.43
CA GLY A 289 10.05 6.19 1.46
C GLY A 289 10.73 6.71 0.19
N GLY A 290 10.68 5.93 -0.89
CA GLY A 290 11.02 6.33 -2.26
C GLY A 290 12.26 5.67 -2.88
N PHE A 291 12.67 4.47 -2.44
CA PHE A 291 13.95 3.84 -2.84
C PHE A 291 14.15 2.37 -2.37
N SER A 292 15.26 1.72 -2.76
CA SER A 292 15.64 0.35 -2.34
C SER A 292 16.52 0.27 -1.06
N PHE A 293 16.00 -0.37 -0.01
CA PHE A 293 16.69 -0.72 1.25
C PHE A 293 17.04 -2.23 1.25
N ASN A 294 18.33 -2.58 1.33
CA ASN A 294 18.77 -3.96 1.09
C ASN A 294 19.58 -4.55 2.26
N LEU A 295 19.04 -5.58 2.91
CA LEU A 295 19.68 -6.32 4.00
C LEU A 295 20.44 -7.55 3.47
N ASN A 296 21.47 -7.31 2.65
CA ASN A 296 22.31 -8.35 2.08
C ASN A 296 23.19 -9.01 3.15
N GLY A 297 23.04 -10.33 3.35
CA GLY A 297 23.81 -11.10 4.34
C GLY A 297 23.19 -11.20 5.74
N VAL A 298 21.97 -10.68 5.94
CA VAL A 298 21.26 -10.71 7.23
C VAL A 298 20.41 -11.98 7.39
N ASN A 299 20.63 -12.74 8.47
CA ASN A 299 19.94 -14.00 8.77
C ASN A 299 18.51 -13.84 9.33
N ASN A 300 18.19 -12.74 10.03
CA ASN A 300 16.86 -12.40 10.56
C ASN A 300 16.75 -10.88 10.75
N MET A 301 15.57 -10.30 10.55
CA MET A 301 15.22 -8.94 10.95
C MET A 301 14.31 -8.96 12.17
N THR A 302 14.76 -8.37 13.28
CA THR A 302 13.94 -8.18 14.48
C THR A 302 13.28 -6.80 14.48
N MET A 303 12.00 -6.77 14.83
CA MET A 303 11.22 -5.59 15.19
C MET A 303 10.86 -5.67 16.69
N PRO A 304 10.78 -4.53 17.40
CA PRO A 304 11.45 -4.36 18.70
C PRO A 304 10.90 -5.09 19.93
N PHE A 305 11.69 -5.00 20.99
CA PHE A 305 11.60 -5.77 22.23
C PHE A 305 11.17 -4.95 23.46
N ASN A 306 11.22 -3.60 23.44
CA ASN A 306 11.04 -2.75 24.65
C ASN A 306 10.21 -1.46 24.45
N ALA A 307 9.71 -1.13 23.24
CA ALA A 307 8.95 0.09 22.98
C ALA A 307 8.10 -0.02 21.70
N ASP A 308 7.21 0.95 21.46
CA ASP A 308 6.27 1.01 20.34
C ASP A 308 6.96 1.24 18.98
N GLY A 309 7.44 0.16 18.38
CA GLY A 309 8.22 0.23 17.15
C GLY A 309 7.40 0.13 15.88
N THR A 310 7.52 1.15 15.05
CA THR A 310 6.93 1.18 13.72
C THR A 310 7.99 1.05 12.63
N MET A 311 7.74 0.24 11.62
CA MET A 311 8.43 0.26 10.33
C MET A 311 7.43 0.63 9.25
N ASN A 312 7.63 1.75 8.58
CA ASN A 312 6.80 2.18 7.45
C ASN A 312 7.60 2.08 6.16
N VAL A 313 7.06 1.35 5.19
CA VAL A 313 7.65 1.09 3.86
C VAL A 313 6.65 1.63 2.83
N THR A 314 6.91 2.82 2.28
CA THR A 314 5.90 3.58 1.51
C THR A 314 6.45 4.12 0.19
N GLY A 315 5.54 4.45 -0.74
CA GLY A 315 5.85 5.12 -1.99
C GLY A 315 6.29 4.20 -3.15
N PRO A 316 6.02 4.61 -4.41
CA PRO A 316 6.30 3.79 -5.58
C PRO A 316 7.80 3.70 -5.85
N GLY A 317 8.26 2.52 -6.27
CA GLY A 317 9.68 2.24 -6.49
C GLY A 317 10.46 1.94 -5.20
N THR A 318 9.83 2.01 -4.03
CA THR A 318 10.42 1.57 -2.77
C THR A 318 10.51 0.04 -2.73
N SER A 319 11.66 -0.51 -2.35
CA SER A 319 11.81 -1.96 -2.15
C SER A 319 12.61 -2.29 -0.89
N VAL A 320 12.10 -3.19 -0.04
CA VAL A 320 12.82 -3.75 1.10
C VAL A 320 13.07 -5.23 0.83
N THR A 321 14.31 -5.69 0.98
CA THR A 321 14.64 -7.13 0.88
C THR A 321 15.22 -7.64 2.20
N VAL A 322 14.60 -8.67 2.77
CA VAL A 322 15.03 -9.41 3.96
C VAL A 322 15.38 -10.84 3.53
N ASN A 323 16.65 -11.21 3.58
CA ASN A 323 17.10 -12.55 3.19
C ASN A 323 16.79 -13.64 4.23
N GLY A 324 16.35 -13.24 5.43
CA GLY A 324 15.99 -14.11 6.54
C GLY A 324 14.51 -14.08 6.90
N ASN A 325 14.20 -14.35 8.18
CA ASN A 325 12.86 -14.13 8.73
C ASN A 325 12.68 -12.69 9.23
N VAL A 326 11.45 -12.24 9.38
CA VAL A 326 11.07 -11.05 10.16
C VAL A 326 10.44 -11.52 11.48
N LEU A 327 10.91 -11.00 12.61
CA LEU A 327 10.53 -11.41 13.95
C LEU A 327 9.95 -10.20 14.69
N MET A 328 8.64 -10.21 14.96
CA MET A 328 7.91 -9.09 15.55
C MET A 328 7.50 -9.41 16.98
N ALA A 329 8.16 -8.77 17.96
CA ALA A 329 7.93 -8.95 19.40
C ALA A 329 8.14 -10.40 19.93
N MET A 330 8.98 -11.21 19.27
CA MET A 330 9.20 -12.64 19.57
C MET A 330 10.62 -12.98 20.01
N PHE A 331 10.99 -12.71 21.27
CA PHE A 331 12.24 -13.22 21.85
C PHE A 331 12.07 -13.79 23.27
N GLY A 332 12.87 -14.81 23.58
CA GLY A 332 13.06 -15.35 24.93
C GLY A 332 14.27 -14.71 25.59
N ALA A 333 14.25 -14.60 26.92
CA ALA A 333 15.24 -13.84 27.69
C ALA A 333 16.71 -14.37 27.66
N ALA A 334 16.96 -15.53 27.06
CA ALA A 334 18.22 -16.25 27.20
C ALA A 334 19.36 -15.77 26.27
N ASP A 335 19.05 -15.21 25.10
CA ASP A 335 20.02 -15.10 23.99
C ASP A 335 20.65 -13.71 23.76
N ILE A 336 20.26 -12.65 24.52
CA ILE A 336 20.65 -11.27 24.16
C ILE A 336 21.34 -10.48 25.29
N ASN A 337 20.83 -10.45 26.53
CA ASN A 337 21.55 -9.80 27.64
C ASN A 337 21.03 -10.23 29.03
N PRO A 338 21.85 -10.81 29.92
CA PRO A 338 21.43 -11.11 31.29
C PRO A 338 21.14 -9.86 32.15
N ASN A 339 21.54 -8.66 31.71
CA ASN A 339 21.31 -7.40 32.44
C ASN A 339 19.95 -6.71 32.12
N LEU A 340 19.08 -7.29 31.28
CA LEU A 340 17.73 -6.77 31.01
C LEU A 340 16.71 -7.11 32.12
N SER A 341 17.17 -7.15 33.37
CA SER A 341 16.32 -7.33 34.56
C SER A 341 15.73 -6.00 35.02
N GLY A 342 14.74 -5.46 34.29
CA GLY A 342 14.12 -4.19 34.67
C GLY A 342 12.89 -3.79 33.86
N THR A 343 11.75 -3.68 34.57
CA THR A 343 10.46 -3.05 34.19
C THR A 343 9.65 -3.67 33.05
N ASP A 344 8.37 -3.94 33.36
CA ASP A 344 7.32 -4.17 32.36
C ASP A 344 7.15 -2.94 31.46
N LEU A 345 7.52 -3.09 30.19
CA LEU A 345 7.23 -2.10 29.15
C LEU A 345 6.18 -2.69 28.18
N PRO A 346 5.12 -1.94 27.82
CA PRO A 346 4.26 -2.34 26.73
C PRO A 346 5.04 -2.25 25.41
N THR A 347 4.91 -3.28 24.57
CA THR A 347 5.68 -3.40 23.33
C THR A 347 4.72 -3.61 22.16
N ASN A 348 4.29 -2.53 21.50
CA ASN A 348 3.62 -2.68 20.23
C ASN A 348 4.66 -2.77 19.09
N ALA A 349 4.39 -3.61 18.10
CA ALA A 349 5.22 -3.73 16.90
C ALA A 349 4.34 -3.55 15.66
N VAL A 350 4.64 -2.55 14.82
CA VAL A 350 3.86 -2.20 13.63
C VAL A 350 4.75 -2.29 12.39
N LEU A 351 4.34 -3.08 11.40
CA LEU A 351 4.93 -3.13 10.06
C LEU A 351 3.90 -2.65 9.04
N SER A 352 4.13 -1.52 8.37
CA SER A 352 3.24 -1.00 7.33
C SER A 352 3.94 -1.01 5.98
N VAL A 353 3.31 -1.61 4.96
CA VAL A 353 3.77 -1.61 3.56
C VAL A 353 2.67 -1.00 2.69
N ALA A 354 2.90 0.16 2.09
CA ALA A 354 1.85 0.96 1.44
C ALA A 354 2.33 1.73 0.19
N ASP A 355 1.38 2.36 -0.51
CA ASP A 355 1.59 3.35 -1.57
C ASP A 355 2.50 2.89 -2.73
N GLY A 356 2.41 1.62 -3.11
CA GLY A 356 3.17 1.01 -4.20
C GLY A 356 4.57 0.52 -3.82
N ALA A 357 4.93 0.57 -2.54
CA ALA A 357 6.18 -0.01 -2.04
C ALA A 357 6.15 -1.54 -2.03
N THR A 358 7.31 -2.18 -2.09
CA THR A 358 7.47 -3.64 -2.04
C THR A 358 8.33 -4.04 -0.84
N MET A 359 7.95 -5.12 -0.16
CA MET A 359 8.75 -5.80 0.85
C MET A 359 8.79 -7.29 0.54
N THR A 360 10.01 -7.82 0.42
CA THR A 360 10.29 -9.21 0.13
C THR A 360 11.03 -9.83 1.30
N VAL A 361 10.43 -10.86 1.89
CA VAL A 361 11.00 -11.67 2.97
C VAL A 361 11.23 -13.06 2.41
N ALA A 362 12.49 -13.50 2.32
CA ALA A 362 12.83 -14.81 1.79
C ALA A 362 12.46 -15.96 2.75
N GLY A 363 12.35 -15.66 4.05
CA GLY A 363 11.84 -16.58 5.07
C GLY A 363 10.40 -16.28 5.48
N ARG A 364 10.17 -16.28 6.80
CA ARG A 364 8.85 -16.13 7.42
C ARG A 364 8.70 -14.75 8.08
N VAL A 365 7.47 -14.27 8.22
CA VAL A 365 7.13 -13.21 9.17
C VAL A 365 6.48 -13.85 10.39
N LEU A 366 7.11 -13.74 11.55
CA LEU A 366 6.63 -14.33 12.80
C LEU A 366 6.17 -13.20 13.73
N MET A 367 4.89 -13.21 14.05
CA MET A 367 4.24 -12.33 15.01
C MET A 367 4.06 -13.07 16.34
N GLY A 368 4.29 -12.42 17.46
CA GLY A 368 4.08 -13.10 18.73
C GLY A 368 4.33 -12.30 19.97
N ARG A 369 4.32 -13.03 21.09
CA ARG A 369 4.58 -12.48 22.42
C ARG A 369 5.88 -13.08 22.97
N GLY A 370 6.82 -12.21 23.34
CA GLY A 370 8.04 -12.59 24.05
C GLY A 370 7.72 -13.25 25.39
N VAL A 371 8.62 -14.12 25.86
CA VAL A 371 8.38 -14.98 27.05
C VAL A 371 8.45 -14.20 28.37
N VAL A 372 8.85 -12.92 28.35
CA VAL A 372 9.40 -12.25 29.53
C VAL A 372 8.33 -11.80 30.54
N THR A 373 7.20 -11.20 30.13
CA THR A 373 6.16 -10.78 31.09
C THR A 373 4.72 -10.94 30.60
N ASN A 374 3.78 -10.98 31.55
CA ASN A 374 2.35 -11.16 31.32
C ASN A 374 1.61 -9.83 31.05
N SER A 375 2.23 -8.88 30.35
CA SER A 375 1.55 -7.64 29.96
C SER A 375 0.37 -7.96 29.01
N PRO A 376 -0.87 -7.54 29.33
CA PRO A 376 -2.06 -7.92 28.56
C PRO A 376 -2.33 -7.04 27.33
N GLU A 377 -1.51 -6.02 27.06
CA GLU A 377 -1.84 -4.95 26.08
C GLU A 377 -0.97 -4.94 24.81
N ASN A 378 0.04 -5.80 24.71
CA ASN A 378 1.02 -5.77 23.61
C ASN A 378 0.41 -6.26 22.28
N THR A 379 0.27 -5.37 21.29
CA THR A 379 -0.26 -5.69 19.96
C THR A 379 0.84 -5.79 18.89
N VAL A 380 0.67 -6.72 17.95
CA VAL A 380 1.57 -6.87 16.80
C VAL A 380 0.76 -6.68 15.54
N THR A 381 1.07 -5.65 14.74
CA THR A 381 0.25 -5.24 13.60
C THR A 381 1.06 -5.25 12.31
N ILE A 382 0.53 -5.91 11.28
CA ILE A 382 0.98 -5.76 9.89
C ILE A 382 -0.11 -5.01 9.12
N ASN A 383 0.22 -3.90 8.47
CA ASN A 383 -0.67 -3.14 7.60
C ASN A 383 -0.23 -3.29 6.14
N VAL A 384 -1.11 -3.81 5.30
CA VAL A 384 -0.99 -3.81 3.84
C VAL A 384 -1.86 -2.65 3.34
N GLY A 385 -1.21 -1.54 3.01
CA GLY A 385 -1.84 -0.23 2.76
C GLY A 385 -2.04 0.62 4.03
N SER A 386 -2.13 1.93 3.82
CA SER A 386 -2.22 2.99 4.84
C SER A 386 -3.55 3.78 4.79
N GLY A 387 -4.51 3.32 3.99
CA GLY A 387 -5.71 4.06 3.59
C GLY A 387 -5.68 4.54 2.14
N GLY A 388 -4.48 4.62 1.54
CA GLY A 388 -4.24 4.94 0.13
C GLY A 388 -4.15 3.69 -0.74
N LYS A 389 -3.05 3.57 -1.50
CA LYS A 389 -2.76 2.34 -2.25
C LYS A 389 -2.10 1.30 -1.35
N SER A 390 -2.25 0.05 -1.72
CA SER A 390 -1.55 -1.09 -1.15
C SER A 390 -0.02 -0.95 -1.28
N GLY A 391 0.70 -1.69 -0.46
CA GLY A 391 2.06 -2.11 -0.74
C GLY A 391 2.09 -3.62 -0.94
N THR A 392 3.15 -4.13 -1.57
CA THR A 392 3.32 -5.56 -1.81
C THR A 392 4.15 -6.17 -0.70
N LEU A 393 3.57 -7.05 0.12
CA LEU A 393 4.31 -7.89 1.08
C LEU A 393 4.39 -9.33 0.55
N THR A 394 5.60 -9.85 0.41
CA THR A 394 5.86 -11.25 0.05
C THR A 394 6.69 -11.95 1.12
N ALA A 395 6.26 -13.16 1.48
CA ALA A 395 6.88 -14.05 2.46
C ALA A 395 6.34 -15.48 2.24
N ASP A 396 7.11 -16.51 2.60
CA ASP A 396 6.65 -17.91 2.55
C ASP A 396 5.47 -18.17 3.50
N LEU A 397 5.53 -17.56 4.68
CA LEU A 397 4.58 -17.77 5.77
C LEU A 397 4.53 -16.55 6.68
N ILE A 398 3.33 -16.10 7.01
CA ILE A 398 3.03 -15.21 8.14
C ILE A 398 2.41 -16.07 9.24
N ALA A 399 3.04 -16.15 10.42
CA ALA A 399 2.54 -16.96 11.53
C ALA A 399 2.41 -16.14 12.82
N SER A 400 1.39 -16.45 13.63
CA SER A 400 1.20 -15.83 14.95
C SER A 400 1.11 -16.85 16.09
N ASN A 401 1.81 -16.60 17.19
CA ASN A 401 1.56 -17.31 18.47
C ASN A 401 0.67 -16.51 19.46
N THR A 402 0.12 -15.37 19.04
CA THR A 402 -0.69 -14.47 19.88
C THR A 402 -2.03 -14.10 19.22
N THR A 403 -3.07 -13.93 20.03
CA THR A 403 -4.38 -13.40 19.64
C THR A 403 -4.40 -11.88 19.47
N LEU A 404 -3.41 -11.18 20.03
CA LEU A 404 -3.20 -9.72 19.89
C LEU A 404 -2.43 -9.35 18.61
N GLY A 405 -2.31 -10.30 17.68
CA GLY A 405 -1.77 -10.09 16.34
C GLY A 405 -2.85 -9.61 15.37
N PHE A 406 -2.54 -8.64 14.52
CA PHE A 406 -3.44 -8.06 13.53
C PHE A 406 -2.78 -8.01 12.15
N LEU A 407 -3.45 -8.53 11.12
CA LEU A 407 -3.13 -8.27 9.72
C LEU A 407 -4.26 -7.45 9.09
N ASN A 408 -3.96 -6.20 8.77
CA ASN A 408 -4.93 -5.24 8.24
C ASN A 408 -4.67 -4.99 6.74
N PHE A 409 -5.69 -5.19 5.92
CA PHE A 409 -5.76 -4.75 4.53
C PHE A 409 -6.53 -3.43 4.49
N ASN A 410 -5.78 -2.33 4.42
CA ASN A 410 -6.30 -0.97 4.43
C ASN A 410 -5.86 -0.22 3.16
N HIS A 411 -6.46 -0.61 2.03
CA HIS A 411 -6.09 -0.13 0.71
C HIS A 411 -7.31 0.06 -0.19
N THR A 412 -7.11 0.72 -1.33
CA THR A 412 -8.19 1.16 -2.25
C THR A 412 -8.17 0.46 -3.61
N ASP A 413 -7.15 -0.36 -3.85
CA ASP A 413 -6.83 -1.04 -5.11
C ASP A 413 -7.07 -2.56 -5.04
N ASP A 414 -6.99 -3.24 -6.19
CA ASP A 414 -7.19 -4.70 -6.27
C ASP A 414 -5.83 -5.42 -6.25
N ILE A 415 -5.58 -6.22 -5.21
CA ILE A 415 -4.32 -6.94 -5.00
C ILE A 415 -4.49 -8.46 -4.96
N SER A 416 -3.42 -9.16 -5.31
CA SER A 416 -3.20 -10.55 -4.92
C SER A 416 -2.33 -10.59 -3.67
N PHE A 417 -2.64 -11.49 -2.74
CA PHE A 417 -1.88 -11.72 -1.52
C PHE A 417 -1.32 -13.16 -1.51
N PRO A 418 -0.04 -13.33 -1.92
CA PRO A 418 0.64 -14.63 -1.91
C PRO A 418 0.89 -15.29 -0.54
N PRO A 419 1.22 -14.56 0.54
CA PRO A 419 1.63 -15.21 1.78
C PRO A 419 0.56 -16.14 2.37
N ARG A 420 0.99 -17.34 2.78
CA ARG A 420 0.19 -18.22 3.61
C ARG A 420 0.21 -17.72 5.06
N MET A 421 -0.90 -17.89 5.76
CA MET A 421 -1.12 -17.39 7.11
C MET A 421 -1.47 -18.54 8.07
N LEU A 422 -0.88 -18.53 9.27
CA LEU A 422 -1.12 -19.51 10.34
C LEU A 422 -1.27 -18.87 11.73
N GLY A 423 -1.95 -19.59 12.63
CA GLY A 423 -2.06 -19.25 14.05
C GLY A 423 -3.05 -18.13 14.37
N ALA A 424 -2.99 -17.61 15.60
CA ALA A 424 -4.15 -16.96 16.25
C ALA A 424 -4.41 -15.47 15.89
N HIS A 425 -3.79 -14.92 14.85
CA HIS A 425 -3.92 -13.49 14.53
C HIS A 425 -5.27 -13.15 13.87
N THR A 426 -5.77 -11.95 14.16
CA THR A 426 -6.97 -11.36 13.55
C THR A 426 -6.66 -10.82 12.15
N VAL A 427 -7.54 -11.06 11.18
CA VAL A 427 -7.45 -10.49 9.83
C VAL A 427 -8.55 -9.44 9.63
N LYS A 428 -8.23 -8.29 9.02
CA LYS A 428 -9.20 -7.20 8.76
C LYS A 428 -9.10 -6.67 7.33
N GLN A 429 -10.21 -6.63 6.60
CA GLN A 429 -10.37 -5.89 5.35
C GLN A 429 -11.18 -4.61 5.64
N MET A 430 -10.57 -3.44 5.44
CA MET A 430 -11.06 -2.19 6.07
C MET A 430 -11.42 -1.05 5.11
N ASN A 431 -11.06 -1.13 3.82
CA ASN A 431 -11.20 -0.03 2.86
C ASN A 431 -11.60 -0.59 1.48
N SER A 432 -11.83 0.26 0.48
CA SER A 432 -12.58 -0.07 -0.75
C SER A 432 -11.94 -1.10 -1.69
N GLY A 433 -10.65 -1.38 -1.54
CA GLY A 433 -9.92 -2.31 -2.41
C GLY A 433 -10.34 -3.77 -2.27
N ALA A 434 -9.87 -4.61 -3.20
CA ALA A 434 -10.05 -6.06 -3.14
C ALA A 434 -8.75 -6.79 -2.77
N THR A 435 -8.78 -7.66 -1.76
CA THR A 435 -7.65 -8.55 -1.42
C THR A 435 -7.96 -9.97 -1.88
N THR A 436 -7.16 -10.51 -2.80
CA THR A 436 -7.32 -11.89 -3.29
C THR A 436 -6.33 -12.84 -2.62
N PHE A 437 -6.82 -13.78 -1.81
CA PHE A 437 -5.99 -14.84 -1.24
C PHE A 437 -5.70 -15.92 -2.30
N THR A 438 -4.43 -16.09 -2.66
CA THR A 438 -4.00 -17.02 -3.72
C THR A 438 -3.52 -18.38 -3.20
N GLN A 439 -3.67 -18.64 -1.90
CA GLN A 439 -3.24 -19.87 -1.22
C GLN A 439 -4.32 -20.35 -0.22
N GLU A 440 -4.27 -21.64 0.13
CA GLU A 440 -5.06 -22.22 1.23
C GLU A 440 -4.60 -21.66 2.59
N GLN A 441 -5.46 -20.90 3.27
CA GLN A 441 -5.13 -20.24 4.53
C GLN A 441 -5.46 -21.10 5.76
N GLY A 442 -4.70 -20.96 6.84
CA GLY A 442 -4.84 -21.76 8.06
C GLY A 442 -4.62 -20.99 9.36
N TYR A 443 -4.98 -19.71 9.38
CA TYR A 443 -5.02 -18.91 10.62
C TYR A 443 -6.32 -19.17 11.39
N GLU A 444 -6.27 -19.05 12.70
CA GLU A 444 -7.34 -19.40 13.64
C GLU A 444 -8.08 -18.16 14.18
N GLY A 445 -7.43 -16.99 14.13
CA GLY A 445 -8.04 -15.74 14.59
C GLY A 445 -9.19 -15.27 13.68
N PRO A 446 -10.05 -14.37 14.18
CA PRO A 446 -11.24 -13.93 13.47
C PRO A 446 -10.92 -13.07 12.24
N THR A 447 -11.79 -13.14 11.23
CA THR A 447 -11.75 -12.31 10.03
C THR A 447 -12.88 -11.29 10.04
N PHE A 448 -12.54 -10.02 9.91
CA PHE A 448 -13.49 -8.92 9.78
C PHE A 448 -13.42 -8.32 8.37
N VAL A 449 -14.52 -8.42 7.60
CA VAL A 449 -14.67 -7.76 6.31
C VAL A 449 -15.57 -6.54 6.52
N SER A 450 -14.95 -5.42 6.89
CA SER A 450 -15.63 -4.18 7.28
C SER A 450 -16.01 -3.31 6.08
N ALA A 451 -15.15 -3.26 5.07
CA ALA A 451 -15.38 -2.57 3.79
C ALA A 451 -14.69 -3.31 2.63
N GLY A 452 -14.95 -2.90 1.39
CA GLY A 452 -14.28 -3.45 0.19
C GLY A 452 -14.57 -4.94 -0.02
N ARG A 453 -13.59 -5.67 -0.56
CA ARG A 453 -13.79 -7.08 -0.94
C ARG A 453 -12.65 -8.00 -0.47
N LEU A 454 -13.00 -9.09 0.19
CA LEU A 454 -12.08 -10.20 0.45
C LEU A 454 -12.41 -11.34 -0.52
N VAL A 455 -11.46 -11.72 -1.37
CA VAL A 455 -11.68 -12.56 -2.56
C VAL A 455 -10.92 -13.88 -2.43
N ALA A 456 -11.57 -14.99 -2.78
CA ALA A 456 -10.89 -16.27 -2.99
C ALA A 456 -10.21 -16.34 -4.37
N GLY A 457 -8.93 -16.65 -4.40
CA GLY A 457 -8.16 -16.97 -5.62
C GLY A 457 -8.00 -18.47 -5.88
N VAL A 458 -8.34 -19.32 -4.90
CA VAL A 458 -8.27 -20.79 -4.95
C VAL A 458 -9.40 -21.42 -4.12
N VAL A 459 -9.63 -22.73 -4.28
CA VAL A 459 -10.48 -23.52 -3.38
C VAL A 459 -9.90 -23.48 -1.97
N SER A 460 -10.76 -23.34 -0.95
CA SER A 460 -10.34 -23.23 0.46
C SER A 460 -9.32 -22.12 0.75
N ALA A 461 -9.43 -21.00 0.03
CA ALA A 461 -8.63 -19.79 0.27
C ALA A 461 -8.99 -19.11 1.61
N PHE A 462 -10.24 -19.20 2.06
CA PHE A 462 -10.64 -18.74 3.39
C PHE A 462 -10.36 -19.82 4.42
N SER A 463 -9.90 -19.43 5.62
CA SER A 463 -9.50 -20.40 6.64
C SER A 463 -10.71 -21.11 7.25
N PRO A 464 -10.77 -22.45 7.24
CA PRO A 464 -11.84 -23.21 7.88
C PRO A 464 -11.82 -23.11 9.41
N MET A 465 -10.75 -22.58 10.01
CA MET A 465 -10.60 -22.37 11.44
C MET A 465 -10.96 -20.94 11.88
N SER A 466 -11.13 -20.01 10.94
CA SER A 466 -11.44 -18.61 11.25
C SER A 466 -12.95 -18.32 11.21
N ALA A 467 -13.45 -17.67 12.27
CA ALA A 467 -14.78 -17.08 12.30
C ALA A 467 -14.82 -15.80 11.45
N HIS A 468 -15.74 -15.71 10.49
CA HIS A 468 -15.83 -14.57 9.56
C HIS A 468 -17.03 -13.68 9.91
N THR A 469 -16.80 -12.37 9.97
CA THR A 469 -17.83 -11.34 10.13
C THR A 469 -17.78 -10.38 8.94
N VAL A 470 -18.87 -10.29 8.19
CA VAL A 470 -19.03 -9.38 7.05
C VAL A 470 -19.97 -8.25 7.45
N SER A 471 -19.47 -7.02 7.51
CA SER A 471 -20.26 -5.82 7.84
C SER A 471 -20.88 -5.18 6.58
N GLY A 472 -21.82 -4.24 6.76
CA GLY A 472 -22.60 -3.63 5.66
C GLY A 472 -21.82 -3.00 4.51
N GLY A 473 -20.57 -2.56 4.73
CA GLY A 473 -19.70 -2.04 3.67
C GLY A 473 -18.84 -3.11 2.98
N GLY A 474 -18.78 -4.32 3.52
CA GLY A 474 -17.85 -5.39 3.14
C GLY A 474 -18.48 -6.48 2.27
N THR A 475 -17.65 -7.08 1.42
CA THR A 475 -18.00 -8.22 0.57
C THR A 475 -17.04 -9.38 0.78
N LEU A 476 -17.56 -10.55 1.15
CA LEU A 476 -16.82 -11.82 1.11
C LEU A 476 -17.16 -12.52 -0.21
N ASP A 477 -16.17 -12.70 -1.08
CA ASP A 477 -16.35 -13.17 -2.45
C ASP A 477 -15.64 -14.51 -2.68
N ALA A 478 -16.43 -15.58 -2.78
CA ALA A 478 -15.92 -16.92 -3.10
C ALA A 478 -15.49 -17.06 -4.57
N ASN A 479 -15.87 -16.13 -5.45
CA ASN A 479 -15.29 -15.97 -6.80
C ASN A 479 -15.28 -17.26 -7.65
N GLY A 480 -16.30 -18.12 -7.51
CA GLY A 480 -16.39 -19.41 -8.22
C GLY A 480 -15.70 -20.60 -7.57
N PHE A 481 -15.06 -20.42 -6.41
CA PHE A 481 -14.33 -21.46 -5.69
C PHE A 481 -15.12 -21.95 -4.46
N ASP A 482 -15.15 -23.25 -4.22
CA ASP A 482 -15.69 -23.81 -2.96
C ASP A 482 -14.85 -23.31 -1.77
N GLN A 483 -15.52 -22.86 -0.70
CA GLN A 483 -14.89 -22.31 0.50
C GLN A 483 -15.44 -22.96 1.77
N THR A 484 -14.64 -22.92 2.85
CA THR A 484 -15.08 -23.32 4.19
C THR A 484 -14.56 -22.31 5.22
N VAL A 485 -15.40 -21.93 6.17
CA VAL A 485 -15.06 -21.04 7.30
C VAL A 485 -15.58 -21.63 8.61
N ALA A 486 -15.01 -21.26 9.76
CA ALA A 486 -15.45 -21.81 11.04
C ALA A 486 -16.89 -21.41 11.37
N SER A 487 -17.23 -20.14 11.14
CA SER A 487 -18.59 -19.58 11.25
C SER A 487 -18.69 -18.33 10.39
N LEU A 488 -19.93 -17.89 10.10
CA LEU A 488 -20.16 -16.73 9.25
C LEU A 488 -21.29 -15.84 9.79
N VAL A 489 -20.97 -14.58 10.08
CA VAL A 489 -21.93 -13.53 10.39
C VAL A 489 -22.09 -12.63 9.16
N ASN A 490 -23.28 -12.61 8.55
CA ASN A 490 -23.53 -11.86 7.32
C ASN A 490 -24.43 -10.65 7.54
N GLY A 491 -23.80 -9.47 7.67
CA GLY A 491 -24.45 -8.16 7.59
C GLY A 491 -24.05 -7.34 6.36
N GLY A 492 -23.29 -7.92 5.41
CA GLY A 492 -22.76 -7.27 4.22
C GLY A 492 -23.17 -8.00 2.95
N ILE A 493 -22.21 -8.34 2.07
CA ILE A 493 -22.46 -9.17 0.90
C ILE A 493 -21.60 -10.44 0.98
N VAL A 494 -22.23 -11.60 0.77
CA VAL A 494 -21.53 -12.87 0.47
C VAL A 494 -21.83 -13.21 -0.99
N ASN A 495 -20.83 -13.18 -1.86
CA ASN A 495 -20.96 -13.50 -3.29
C ASN A 495 -20.34 -14.86 -3.59
N LEU A 496 -21.13 -15.80 -4.11
CA LEU A 496 -20.64 -17.11 -4.55
C LEU A 496 -20.26 -17.18 -6.05
N PRO A 497 -21.06 -16.65 -7.00
CA PRO A 497 -20.81 -16.87 -8.42
C PRO A 497 -19.63 -16.05 -8.95
N ASN A 498 -18.80 -16.67 -9.79
CA ASN A 498 -17.80 -15.95 -10.59
C ASN A 498 -18.46 -15.26 -11.80
N THR A 499 -18.37 -13.93 -11.84
CA THR A 499 -18.86 -13.09 -12.95
C THR A 499 -17.75 -12.67 -13.93
N ALA A 500 -16.49 -12.98 -13.65
CA ALA A 500 -15.34 -12.61 -14.47
C ALA A 500 -14.84 -13.78 -15.33
N ALA A 501 -14.66 -13.55 -16.63
CA ALA A 501 -13.91 -14.47 -17.47
C ALA A 501 -12.45 -14.53 -16.98
N LEU A 502 -11.96 -15.72 -16.64
CA LEU A 502 -10.62 -15.88 -16.10
C LEU A 502 -9.55 -15.48 -17.12
N PRO A 503 -8.44 -14.85 -16.68
CA PRO A 503 -7.21 -14.95 -17.44
C PRO A 503 -6.83 -16.43 -17.57
N LYS A 504 -6.53 -16.89 -18.79
CA LYS A 504 -6.38 -18.31 -19.14
C LYS A 504 -5.07 -18.95 -18.65
N SER A 505 -4.52 -18.45 -17.54
CA SER A 505 -3.27 -18.89 -16.92
C SER A 505 -3.30 -18.58 -15.42
N ALA A 506 -3.66 -19.59 -14.62
CA ALA A 506 -3.31 -19.63 -13.21
C ALA A 506 -2.11 -20.58 -13.06
N VAL A 507 -0.97 -20.02 -12.66
CA VAL A 507 0.27 -20.78 -12.44
C VAL A 507 0.10 -21.71 -11.24
N GLY A 508 0.60 -22.95 -11.33
CA GLY A 508 0.77 -23.80 -10.14
C GLY A 508 -0.31 -24.83 -9.83
N GLY A 509 -0.82 -25.56 -10.83
CA GLY A 509 -1.21 -26.98 -10.69
C GLY A 509 -2.38 -27.39 -9.75
N LYS A 510 -3.00 -26.49 -8.99
CA LYS A 510 -4.07 -26.79 -8.03
C LYS A 510 -5.37 -25.97 -8.21
N ALA A 511 -5.40 -25.06 -9.19
CA ALA A 511 -6.55 -24.20 -9.48
C ALA A 511 -7.68 -24.97 -10.23
N LEU A 512 -8.29 -25.96 -9.58
CA LEU A 512 -9.52 -26.59 -10.06
C LEU A 512 -10.72 -25.78 -9.57
N LEU A 513 -11.12 -24.80 -10.37
CA LEU A 513 -12.48 -24.27 -10.30
C LEU A 513 -13.48 -25.42 -10.55
N LYS A 514 -14.43 -25.57 -9.64
CA LYS A 514 -15.48 -26.59 -9.73
C LYS A 514 -16.56 -26.21 -10.76
N ALA A 515 -16.76 -24.92 -10.98
CA ALA A 515 -17.64 -24.35 -11.99
C ALA A 515 -16.82 -23.44 -12.92
N ALA A 516 -17.03 -23.55 -14.24
CA ALA A 516 -16.43 -22.59 -15.17
C ALA A 516 -17.05 -21.19 -14.94
N PRO A 517 -16.39 -20.09 -15.35
CA PRO A 517 -16.96 -18.75 -15.25
C PRO A 517 -18.37 -18.66 -15.84
N GLY A 518 -19.32 -18.15 -15.07
CA GLY A 518 -20.73 -18.17 -15.47
C GLY A 518 -21.38 -19.56 -15.47
N GLN A 519 -21.00 -20.45 -14.56
CA GLN A 519 -21.76 -21.68 -14.22
C GLN A 519 -22.09 -21.71 -12.72
N PRO A 520 -23.27 -22.21 -12.31
CA PRO A 520 -23.58 -22.50 -10.92
C PRO A 520 -22.86 -23.76 -10.39
N GLY A 521 -22.73 -23.87 -9.07
CA GLY A 521 -22.28 -25.07 -8.36
C GLY A 521 -21.30 -24.81 -7.20
N VAL A 522 -21.06 -23.54 -6.88
CA VAL A 522 -20.15 -23.09 -5.82
C VAL A 522 -20.75 -23.39 -4.45
N VAL A 523 -19.97 -23.99 -3.55
CA VAL A 523 -20.40 -24.30 -2.18
C VAL A 523 -19.62 -23.45 -1.18
N MET A 524 -20.35 -22.66 -0.40
CA MET A 524 -19.83 -21.98 0.80
C MET A 524 -20.25 -22.77 2.03
N THR A 525 -19.28 -23.28 2.79
CA THR A 525 -19.55 -24.09 4.00
C THR A 525 -19.20 -23.31 5.26
N THR A 526 -20.08 -23.32 6.26
CA THR A 526 -19.74 -22.94 7.63
C THR A 526 -19.63 -24.20 8.48
N ALA A 527 -18.48 -24.43 9.10
CA ALA A 527 -18.24 -25.62 9.94
C ALA A 527 -19.04 -25.58 11.26
N GLY A 528 -19.43 -24.39 11.70
CA GLY A 528 -20.42 -24.12 12.73
C GLY A 528 -21.52 -23.21 12.21
N ASN A 529 -21.97 -22.28 13.08
CA ASN A 529 -23.19 -21.50 12.85
C ASN A 529 -23.05 -20.43 11.76
N TYR A 530 -24.19 -20.12 11.13
CA TYR A 530 -24.40 -18.98 10.24
C TYR A 530 -25.37 -17.99 10.89
N THR A 531 -24.99 -16.71 11.01
CA THR A 531 -25.83 -15.67 11.61
C THR A 531 -26.27 -14.65 10.57
N SER A 532 -27.57 -14.55 10.35
CA SER A 532 -28.20 -13.54 9.50
C SER A 532 -28.28 -12.19 10.22
N ASN A 533 -27.58 -11.19 9.70
CA ASN A 533 -27.53 -9.82 10.22
C ASN A 533 -27.98 -8.77 9.19
N GLY A 534 -28.94 -9.13 8.32
CA GLY A 534 -29.47 -8.23 7.28
C GLY A 534 -28.63 -8.17 5.99
N GLY A 535 -27.57 -8.98 5.88
CA GLY A 535 -26.72 -9.04 4.69
C GLY A 535 -27.38 -9.69 3.48
N THR A 536 -26.69 -9.67 2.34
CA THR A 536 -27.09 -10.33 1.08
C THR A 536 -26.26 -11.60 0.87
N LEU A 537 -26.90 -12.68 0.40
CA LEU A 537 -26.25 -13.87 -0.13
C LEU A 537 -26.55 -13.95 -1.63
N THR A 538 -25.53 -13.83 -2.47
CA THR A 538 -25.68 -13.89 -3.93
C THR A 538 -25.36 -15.28 -4.44
N LEU A 539 -26.30 -15.89 -5.16
CA LEU A 539 -26.21 -17.24 -5.72
C LEU A 539 -26.39 -17.19 -7.24
N GLY A 540 -25.54 -17.88 -7.98
CA GLY A 540 -25.83 -18.31 -9.34
C GLY A 540 -26.74 -19.54 -9.33
N THR A 541 -27.76 -19.57 -10.18
CA THR A 541 -28.66 -20.72 -10.32
C THR A 541 -29.11 -20.88 -11.77
N ALA A 542 -29.00 -22.08 -12.32
CA ALA A 542 -29.57 -22.44 -13.62
C ALA A 542 -31.05 -22.80 -13.44
N LEU A 543 -31.89 -21.79 -13.16
CA LEU A 543 -33.29 -21.96 -12.76
C LEU A 543 -34.05 -22.96 -13.65
N GLY A 544 -34.61 -23.97 -12.99
CA GLY A 544 -35.15 -25.18 -13.61
C GLY A 544 -35.91 -26.04 -12.60
N ASN A 545 -35.85 -27.36 -12.77
CA ASN A 545 -36.51 -28.33 -11.89
C ASN A 545 -35.71 -28.55 -10.58
N ASP A 546 -36.16 -29.48 -9.74
CA ASP A 546 -35.56 -29.79 -8.43
C ASP A 546 -34.05 -30.16 -8.48
N SER A 547 -33.55 -30.60 -9.64
CA SER A 547 -32.14 -30.96 -9.87
C SER A 547 -31.32 -29.86 -10.56
N ALA A 548 -31.86 -28.63 -10.65
CA ALA A 548 -31.17 -27.49 -11.25
C ALA A 548 -29.83 -27.17 -10.55
N PRO A 549 -28.72 -27.03 -11.30
CA PRO A 549 -27.46 -26.56 -10.74
C PRO A 549 -27.60 -25.20 -10.06
N THR A 550 -27.14 -25.10 -8.81
CA THR A 550 -27.16 -23.87 -8.01
C THR A 550 -25.90 -23.77 -7.17
N ASP A 551 -25.47 -22.53 -6.90
CA ASP A 551 -24.61 -22.24 -5.77
C ASP A 551 -25.37 -22.48 -4.46
N LYS A 552 -24.66 -22.91 -3.41
CA LYS A 552 -25.28 -23.37 -2.16
C LYS A 552 -24.51 -22.88 -0.93
N LEU A 553 -25.24 -22.41 0.07
CA LEU A 553 -24.73 -22.24 1.43
C LEU A 553 -24.98 -23.53 2.22
N VAL A 554 -23.95 -24.09 2.85
CA VAL A 554 -24.04 -25.27 3.72
C VAL A 554 -23.65 -24.87 5.14
N VAL A 555 -24.57 -25.02 6.08
CA VAL A 555 -24.40 -24.65 7.49
C VAL A 555 -24.36 -25.92 8.32
N GLN A 556 -23.19 -26.28 8.85
CA GLN A 556 -23.03 -27.49 9.66
C GLN A 556 -23.46 -27.30 11.12
N GLY A 557 -23.55 -26.05 11.59
CA GLY A 557 -24.21 -25.68 12.84
C GLY A 557 -25.65 -25.18 12.62
N ASP A 558 -26.06 -24.24 13.46
CA ASP A 558 -27.38 -23.59 13.37
C ASP A 558 -27.37 -22.40 12.39
N SER A 559 -28.51 -22.12 11.75
CA SER A 559 -28.74 -20.84 11.06
C SER A 559 -29.58 -19.91 11.97
N VAL A 560 -28.93 -18.90 12.53
CA VAL A 560 -29.46 -18.00 13.55
C VAL A 560 -29.93 -16.70 12.93
N LEU A 561 -31.10 -16.21 13.35
CA LEU A 561 -31.52 -14.83 13.09
C LEU A 561 -30.89 -13.90 14.12
N GLY A 562 -30.02 -13.01 13.68
CA GLY A 562 -29.47 -11.90 14.47
C GLY A 562 -30.25 -10.61 14.21
N SER A 563 -29.59 -9.58 13.65
CA SER A 563 -30.21 -8.25 13.44
C SER A 563 -31.20 -8.17 12.28
N GLY A 564 -31.28 -9.18 11.41
CA GLY A 564 -32.23 -9.19 10.30
C GLY A 564 -32.02 -10.37 9.33
N PRO A 565 -33.00 -10.71 8.49
CA PRO A 565 -32.91 -11.83 7.56
C PRO A 565 -31.80 -11.61 6.52
N THR A 566 -31.13 -12.69 6.11
CA THR A 566 -30.26 -12.68 4.93
C THR A 566 -31.13 -12.57 3.68
N SER A 567 -30.85 -11.58 2.84
CA SER A 567 -31.49 -11.41 1.53
C SER A 567 -30.80 -12.28 0.47
N ILE A 568 -31.46 -13.31 -0.02
CA ILE A 568 -30.96 -14.16 -1.10
C ILE A 568 -31.20 -13.47 -2.45
N ASP A 569 -30.12 -13.17 -3.17
CA ASP A 569 -30.09 -12.58 -4.50
C ASP A 569 -29.75 -13.67 -5.53
N VAL A 570 -30.77 -14.15 -6.24
CA VAL A 570 -30.65 -15.28 -7.18
C VAL A 570 -30.41 -14.75 -8.60
N ARG A 571 -29.20 -14.97 -9.12
CA ARG A 571 -28.84 -14.68 -10.51
C ARG A 571 -29.15 -15.90 -11.38
N ASN A 572 -30.10 -15.77 -12.32
CA ASN A 572 -30.36 -16.82 -13.29
C ASN A 572 -29.17 -16.94 -14.27
N ILE A 573 -28.52 -18.10 -14.28
CA ILE A 573 -27.38 -18.42 -15.15
C ILE A 573 -27.81 -19.53 -16.10
N ASN A 574 -28.20 -19.16 -17.32
CA ASN A 574 -28.63 -20.07 -18.39
C ASN A 574 -29.82 -20.99 -18.06
N GLY A 575 -30.58 -20.71 -17.00
CA GLY A 575 -31.80 -21.44 -16.65
C GLY A 575 -32.98 -21.05 -17.55
N ALA A 576 -33.56 -22.03 -18.24
CA ALA A 576 -34.76 -21.85 -19.06
C ALA A 576 -36.06 -21.80 -18.23
N GLY A 577 -36.01 -22.29 -16.99
CA GLY A 577 -37.17 -22.49 -16.12
C GLY A 577 -37.88 -23.83 -16.34
N ALA A 578 -38.32 -24.46 -15.26
CA ALA A 578 -39.17 -25.65 -15.28
C ALA A 578 -39.95 -25.75 -13.97
N ALA A 579 -40.93 -26.66 -13.92
CA ALA A 579 -41.64 -26.97 -12.69
C ALA A 579 -40.74 -27.73 -11.69
N THR A 580 -40.74 -27.28 -10.44
CA THR A 580 -40.25 -28.02 -9.26
C THR A 580 -41.35 -28.94 -8.75
N THR A 581 -41.07 -30.23 -8.64
CA THR A 581 -42.06 -31.28 -8.33
C THR A 581 -41.87 -31.92 -6.95
N GLY A 582 -40.68 -31.77 -6.37
CA GLY A 582 -40.37 -32.12 -4.99
C GLY A 582 -40.27 -30.88 -4.10
N ASN A 583 -39.23 -30.81 -3.28
CA ASN A 583 -39.02 -29.68 -2.36
C ASN A 583 -38.62 -28.36 -3.07
N GLY A 584 -38.15 -28.42 -4.33
CA GLY A 584 -37.55 -27.29 -5.05
C GLY A 584 -36.03 -27.40 -5.19
N ILE A 585 -35.40 -26.33 -5.67
CA ILE A 585 -33.95 -26.21 -5.85
C ILE A 585 -33.31 -25.85 -4.51
N GLU A 586 -32.55 -26.75 -3.88
CA GLU A 586 -31.93 -26.50 -2.56
C GLU A 586 -30.80 -25.45 -2.63
N VAL A 587 -31.02 -24.30 -2.00
CA VAL A 587 -30.06 -23.15 -1.99
C VAL A 587 -29.36 -22.95 -0.64
N VAL A 588 -29.98 -23.38 0.47
CA VAL A 588 -29.33 -23.44 1.79
C VAL A 588 -29.61 -24.79 2.43
N SER A 589 -28.55 -25.46 2.90
CA SER A 589 -28.64 -26.67 3.73
C SER A 589 -28.22 -26.33 5.15
N VAL A 590 -28.97 -26.77 6.16
CA VAL A 590 -28.68 -26.51 7.58
C VAL A 590 -28.79 -27.82 8.37
N ALA A 591 -27.67 -28.27 8.94
CA ALA A 591 -27.62 -29.50 9.73
C ALA A 591 -28.18 -29.31 11.15
N GLY A 592 -27.91 -28.15 11.77
CA GLY A 592 -28.48 -27.75 13.07
C GLY A 592 -29.88 -27.16 12.95
N ALA A 593 -30.26 -26.35 13.93
CA ALA A 593 -31.54 -25.64 13.94
C ALA A 593 -31.55 -24.50 12.90
N SER A 594 -32.62 -24.42 12.09
CA SER A 594 -32.82 -23.34 11.13
C SER A 594 -33.95 -22.40 11.55
N ALA A 595 -33.60 -21.18 11.95
CA ALA A 595 -34.58 -20.15 12.30
C ALA A 595 -35.44 -19.74 11.10
N ALA A 596 -36.77 -19.79 11.24
CA ALA A 596 -37.73 -19.68 10.13
C ALA A 596 -37.82 -18.31 9.42
N SER A 597 -37.09 -17.31 9.91
CA SER A 597 -36.93 -16.00 9.28
C SER A 597 -35.46 -15.66 9.02
N ALA A 598 -34.55 -16.65 9.01
CA ALA A 598 -33.13 -16.42 8.74
C ALA A 598 -32.87 -15.97 7.29
N PHE A 599 -33.71 -16.37 6.33
CA PHE A 599 -33.53 -16.06 4.91
C PHE A 599 -34.82 -15.55 4.26
N VAL A 600 -34.68 -14.59 3.35
CA VAL A 600 -35.76 -14.05 2.50
C VAL A 600 -35.24 -13.85 1.08
N LEU A 601 -36.10 -13.84 0.05
CA LEU A 601 -35.67 -13.42 -1.29
C LEU A 601 -35.57 -11.90 -1.38
N LYS A 602 -34.51 -11.42 -2.04
CA LYS A 602 -34.37 -10.02 -2.47
C LYS A 602 -35.47 -9.62 -3.46
N SER A 603 -35.75 -10.52 -4.40
CA SER A 603 -36.90 -10.48 -5.31
C SER A 603 -37.19 -11.89 -5.81
N PRO A 604 -38.45 -12.24 -6.17
CA PRO A 604 -38.76 -13.52 -6.82
C PRO A 604 -38.11 -13.58 -8.21
N PRO A 605 -37.13 -14.47 -8.47
CA PRO A 605 -36.50 -14.55 -9.77
C PRO A 605 -37.44 -15.25 -10.78
N ARG A 606 -37.30 -14.90 -12.05
CA ARG A 606 -38.09 -15.46 -13.16
C ARG A 606 -37.17 -16.22 -14.14
N ALA A 607 -37.61 -17.38 -14.60
CA ALA A 607 -37.04 -18.08 -15.74
C ALA A 607 -38.15 -18.70 -16.59
N GLY A 608 -38.20 -18.33 -17.87
CA GLY A 608 -39.32 -18.69 -18.75
C GLY A 608 -40.66 -18.29 -18.12
N ASN A 609 -41.56 -19.27 -18.05
CA ASN A 609 -42.92 -19.12 -17.51
C ASN A 609 -42.98 -19.24 -15.99
N PHE A 610 -41.85 -19.41 -15.30
CA PHE A 610 -41.82 -19.72 -13.87
C PHE A 610 -41.28 -18.56 -13.05
N LEU A 611 -42.01 -18.20 -11.99
CA LEU A 611 -41.50 -17.39 -10.89
C LEU A 611 -41.12 -18.33 -9.75
N TYR A 612 -39.99 -18.06 -9.10
CA TYR A 612 -39.56 -18.87 -7.96
C TYR A 612 -39.80 -18.10 -6.66
N SER A 613 -40.29 -18.81 -5.65
CA SER A 613 -40.39 -18.35 -4.27
C SER A 613 -39.52 -19.22 -3.37
N LEU A 614 -38.96 -18.62 -2.32
CA LEU A 614 -38.16 -19.33 -1.34
C LEU A 614 -39.08 -19.93 -0.27
N ALA A 615 -38.89 -21.21 0.00
CA ALA A 615 -39.61 -21.97 1.02
C ALA A 615 -38.62 -22.73 1.90
N GLN A 616 -38.87 -22.76 3.20
CA GLN A 616 -38.16 -23.64 4.13
C GLN A 616 -38.89 -25.00 4.18
N VAL A 617 -38.15 -26.10 4.01
CA VAL A 617 -38.67 -27.47 4.14
C VAL A 617 -37.75 -28.24 5.09
N GLY A 618 -38.25 -28.54 6.29
CA GLY A 618 -37.40 -28.98 7.39
C GLY A 618 -36.43 -27.87 7.81
N ASN A 619 -35.14 -28.19 7.89
CA ASN A 619 -34.11 -27.18 8.19
C ASN A 619 -33.55 -26.49 6.92
N ASN A 620 -33.85 -27.00 5.73
CA ASN A 620 -33.22 -26.55 4.48
C ASN A 620 -34.14 -25.58 3.71
N TRP A 621 -33.55 -24.78 2.82
CA TRP A 621 -34.24 -23.74 2.07
C TRP A 621 -34.14 -23.98 0.56
N TYR A 622 -35.28 -23.85 -0.11
CA TYR A 622 -35.48 -24.26 -1.49
C TYR A 622 -36.15 -23.16 -2.32
N LEU A 623 -35.76 -23.03 -3.58
CA LEU A 623 -36.50 -22.26 -4.58
C LEU A 623 -37.57 -23.16 -5.21
N GLN A 624 -38.84 -22.82 -5.00
CA GLN A 624 -39.99 -23.52 -5.58
C GLN A 624 -40.59 -22.68 -6.70
N SER A 625 -40.77 -23.29 -7.87
CA SER A 625 -41.41 -22.66 -9.03
C SER A 625 -42.92 -22.57 -8.85
N LYS A 626 -43.51 -21.53 -9.42
CA LYS A 626 -44.94 -21.45 -9.75
C LYS A 626 -45.11 -20.81 -11.12
N ASP A 627 -46.24 -21.09 -11.77
CA ASP A 627 -46.60 -20.39 -13.00
C ASP A 627 -46.60 -18.88 -12.79
N ALA A 628 -45.88 -18.18 -13.65
CA ALA A 628 -45.74 -16.75 -13.62
C ALA A 628 -46.86 -16.10 -14.42
N PRO A 629 -47.45 -14.98 -13.94
CA PRO A 629 -48.34 -14.19 -14.76
C PRO A 629 -47.57 -13.65 -15.97
N LEU A 630 -48.21 -13.69 -17.13
CA LEU A 630 -47.73 -13.07 -18.35
C LEU A 630 -47.62 -11.55 -18.15
N GLN A 631 -46.56 -10.95 -18.70
CA GLN A 631 -46.26 -9.53 -18.59
C GLN A 631 -47.00 -8.76 -19.70
N ALA A 632 -47.61 -7.62 -19.34
CA ALA A 632 -48.30 -6.79 -20.32
C ALA A 632 -47.31 -6.10 -21.28
N GLN A 633 -47.68 -6.04 -22.56
CA GLN A 633 -46.93 -5.33 -23.61
C GLN A 633 -47.85 -4.43 -24.45
N THR A 634 -47.25 -3.46 -25.13
CA THR A 634 -47.96 -2.49 -25.99
C THR A 634 -47.40 -2.50 -27.41
N ILE A 635 -48.24 -2.13 -28.37
CA ILE A 635 -47.84 -1.87 -29.75
C ILE A 635 -47.74 -0.36 -29.95
N THR A 636 -46.59 0.11 -30.41
CA THR A 636 -46.42 1.47 -30.92
C THR A 636 -46.57 1.43 -32.43
N PHE A 637 -47.69 1.91 -32.96
CA PHE A 637 -47.91 2.07 -34.40
C PHE A 637 -48.22 3.54 -34.69
N GLY A 638 -47.23 4.26 -35.23
CA GLY A 638 -47.35 5.70 -35.50
C GLY A 638 -48.32 6.00 -36.65
N ALA A 639 -48.77 7.26 -36.72
CA ALA A 639 -49.60 7.72 -37.83
C ALA A 639 -48.88 7.55 -39.18
N GLN A 640 -49.59 7.04 -40.18
CA GLN A 640 -49.07 6.83 -41.52
C GLN A 640 -49.46 8.00 -42.43
N PRO A 641 -48.55 8.50 -43.30
CA PRO A 641 -48.87 9.60 -44.20
C PRO A 641 -49.79 9.14 -45.35
N PRO A 642 -50.70 9.99 -45.86
CA PRO A 642 -51.46 9.73 -47.09
C PRO A 642 -50.56 9.32 -48.26
N GLN A 643 -51.07 8.45 -49.13
CA GLN A 643 -50.37 7.99 -50.34
C GLN A 643 -51.19 8.31 -51.59
N ASN A 644 -50.50 8.58 -52.69
CA ASN A 644 -51.16 8.72 -53.99
C ASN A 644 -51.59 7.33 -54.49
N PHE A 645 -52.88 7.16 -54.77
CA PHE A 645 -53.43 5.92 -55.27
C PHE A 645 -52.90 5.64 -56.68
N THR A 646 -52.36 4.43 -56.85
CA THR A 646 -52.06 3.83 -58.16
C THR A 646 -52.68 2.43 -58.19
N GLN A 647 -53.43 2.12 -59.24
CA GLN A 647 -54.14 0.85 -59.34
C GLN A 647 -53.15 -0.32 -59.29
N SER A 648 -53.35 -1.24 -58.35
CA SER A 648 -52.45 -2.39 -58.10
C SER A 648 -51.01 -1.99 -57.73
N GLY A 649 -50.76 -0.73 -57.39
CA GLY A 649 -49.47 -0.25 -56.90
C GLY A 649 -49.21 -0.71 -55.47
N THR A 650 -47.94 -0.74 -55.06
CA THR A 650 -47.52 -1.15 -53.71
C THR A 650 -46.64 -0.11 -53.04
N PHE A 651 -46.72 -0.02 -51.72
CA PHE A 651 -45.79 0.77 -50.89
C PHE A 651 -45.50 0.07 -49.57
N ALA A 652 -44.32 0.29 -49.00
CA ALA A 652 -44.00 -0.16 -47.65
C ALA A 652 -44.53 0.84 -46.62
N LEU A 653 -45.08 0.35 -45.49
CA LEU A 653 -45.46 1.19 -44.34
C LEU A 653 -44.28 2.10 -43.93
N PRO A 654 -44.37 3.44 -44.04
CA PRO A 654 -43.25 4.33 -43.73
C PRO A 654 -42.83 4.34 -42.25
N SER A 655 -43.74 3.96 -41.36
CA SER A 655 -43.46 3.76 -39.93
C SER A 655 -44.09 2.45 -39.45
N PRO A 656 -43.40 1.29 -39.63
CA PRO A 656 -43.90 0.00 -39.17
C PRO A 656 -44.12 0.00 -37.64
N ALA A 657 -45.14 -0.73 -37.20
CA ALA A 657 -45.43 -0.94 -35.80
C ALA A 657 -44.34 -1.74 -35.08
N THR A 658 -44.08 -1.40 -33.82
CA THR A 658 -43.14 -2.11 -32.93
C THR A 658 -43.84 -2.54 -31.64
N ALA A 659 -43.54 -3.74 -31.14
CA ALA A 659 -44.01 -4.20 -29.82
C ALA A 659 -42.99 -3.88 -28.73
N SER A 660 -43.44 -3.50 -27.52
CA SER A 660 -42.57 -3.22 -26.37
C SER A 660 -41.80 -4.44 -25.87
N SER A 661 -42.26 -5.65 -26.20
CA SER A 661 -41.60 -6.94 -25.94
C SER A 661 -40.43 -7.24 -26.89
N GLY A 662 -40.33 -6.52 -28.02
CA GLY A 662 -39.44 -6.89 -29.13
C GLY A 662 -39.95 -8.02 -30.02
N LEU A 663 -41.12 -8.62 -29.73
CA LEU A 663 -41.72 -9.67 -30.55
C LEU A 663 -42.20 -9.14 -31.91
N ALA A 664 -42.20 -10.01 -32.91
CA ALA A 664 -42.66 -9.67 -34.26
C ALA A 664 -44.15 -9.29 -34.27
N VAL A 665 -44.44 -8.18 -34.96
CA VAL A 665 -45.79 -7.63 -35.13
C VAL A 665 -46.37 -8.10 -36.46
N SER A 666 -47.60 -8.60 -36.42
CA SER A 666 -48.39 -9.02 -37.59
C SER A 666 -49.32 -7.90 -38.03
N TYR A 667 -49.59 -7.82 -39.34
CA TYR A 667 -50.50 -6.81 -39.90
C TYR A 667 -51.66 -7.45 -40.66
N ALA A 668 -52.83 -6.83 -40.58
CA ALA A 668 -54.01 -7.18 -41.36
C ALA A 668 -54.70 -5.91 -41.88
N SER A 669 -55.33 -5.99 -43.05
CA SER A 669 -56.17 -4.91 -43.57
C SER A 669 -57.59 -5.04 -43.01
N THR A 670 -58.12 -3.96 -42.43
CA THR A 670 -59.53 -3.86 -42.04
C THR A 670 -60.42 -3.41 -43.20
N THR A 671 -59.81 -3.01 -44.32
CA THR A 671 -60.51 -2.62 -45.55
C THR A 671 -59.98 -3.41 -46.76
N PRO A 672 -60.18 -4.74 -46.85
CA PRO A 672 -59.61 -5.57 -47.92
C PRO A 672 -60.03 -5.17 -49.35
N ALA A 673 -61.15 -4.46 -49.52
CA ALA A 673 -61.59 -3.94 -50.82
C ALA A 673 -60.83 -2.67 -51.26
N ILE A 674 -60.19 -1.96 -50.33
CA ILE A 674 -59.42 -0.73 -50.58
C ILE A 674 -57.93 -1.04 -50.66
N CYS A 675 -57.43 -1.92 -49.79
CA CYS A 675 -56.04 -2.34 -49.76
C CYS A 675 -55.85 -3.71 -49.11
N THR A 676 -54.81 -4.43 -49.51
CA THR A 676 -54.32 -5.64 -48.82
C THR A 676 -52.91 -5.39 -48.27
N ILE A 677 -52.45 -6.21 -47.33
CA ILE A 677 -51.11 -6.10 -46.75
C ILE A 677 -50.47 -7.49 -46.60
N SER A 678 -49.17 -7.58 -46.88
CA SER A 678 -48.34 -8.76 -46.62
C SER A 678 -47.01 -8.30 -46.03
N GLY A 679 -46.67 -8.79 -44.82
CA GLY A 679 -45.60 -8.20 -44.03
C GLY A 679 -45.86 -6.70 -43.81
N THR A 680 -44.94 -5.84 -44.25
CA THR A 680 -45.08 -4.38 -44.23
C THR A 680 -45.46 -3.76 -45.58
N MET A 681 -45.72 -4.57 -46.61
CA MET A 681 -46.04 -4.11 -47.97
C MET A 681 -47.56 -4.02 -48.17
N VAL A 682 -48.07 -2.81 -48.36
CA VAL A 682 -49.47 -2.53 -48.69
C VAL A 682 -49.64 -2.55 -50.20
N THR A 683 -50.67 -3.25 -50.69
CA THR A 683 -51.12 -3.23 -52.09
C THR A 683 -52.41 -2.43 -52.18
N MET A 684 -52.44 -1.46 -53.10
CA MET A 684 -53.57 -0.55 -53.30
C MET A 684 -54.56 -1.13 -54.32
N LEU A 685 -55.82 -1.28 -53.92
CA LEU A 685 -56.87 -1.87 -54.75
C LEU A 685 -57.93 -0.85 -55.20
N ALA A 686 -58.26 0.12 -54.34
CA ALA A 686 -59.10 1.27 -54.67
C ALA A 686 -58.62 2.53 -53.93
N ALA A 687 -59.01 3.71 -54.42
CA ALA A 687 -58.83 4.95 -53.67
C ALA A 687 -59.81 5.00 -52.48
N GLY A 688 -59.40 5.62 -51.38
CA GLY A 688 -60.18 5.67 -50.12
C GLY A 688 -59.33 5.45 -48.87
N ASN A 689 -60.00 5.21 -47.74
CA ASN A 689 -59.34 5.01 -46.45
C ASN A 689 -58.89 3.55 -46.28
N CYS A 690 -57.60 3.29 -46.46
CA CYS A 690 -56.98 1.99 -46.20
C CYS A 690 -56.71 1.83 -44.69
N GLY A 691 -57.50 1.00 -44.01
CA GLY A 691 -57.29 0.68 -42.59
C GLY A 691 -56.36 -0.54 -42.42
N ILE A 692 -55.29 -0.38 -41.65
CA ILE A 692 -54.33 -1.43 -41.31
C ILE A 692 -54.27 -1.60 -39.79
N THR A 693 -54.52 -2.81 -39.30
CA THR A 693 -54.35 -3.18 -37.88
C THR A 693 -53.03 -3.91 -37.69
N ALA A 694 -52.27 -3.48 -36.68
CA ALA A 694 -51.08 -4.15 -36.17
C ALA A 694 -51.41 -4.92 -34.89
N SER A 695 -50.98 -6.18 -34.79
CA SER A 695 -51.28 -7.10 -33.69
C SER A 695 -50.05 -7.89 -33.22
N GLN A 696 -50.02 -8.25 -31.93
CA GLN A 696 -48.96 -9.06 -31.33
C GLN A 696 -49.61 -10.00 -30.31
N ALA A 697 -49.49 -11.31 -30.52
CA ALA A 697 -50.23 -12.34 -29.79
C ALA A 697 -49.69 -12.65 -28.38
N GLY A 698 -48.53 -12.12 -28.02
CA GLY A 698 -47.77 -12.57 -26.85
C GLY A 698 -46.86 -13.75 -27.16
N ASP A 699 -46.24 -14.25 -26.10
CA ASP A 699 -45.51 -15.51 -26.05
C ASP A 699 -45.70 -16.13 -24.67
N SER A 700 -44.74 -16.94 -24.21
CA SER A 700 -44.81 -17.61 -22.92
C SER A 700 -44.44 -16.71 -21.72
N ILE A 701 -43.94 -15.49 -21.98
CA ILE A 701 -43.56 -14.45 -21.01
C ILE A 701 -44.50 -13.25 -21.10
N TRP A 702 -44.93 -12.85 -22.30
CA TRP A 702 -45.73 -11.67 -22.58
C TRP A 702 -47.18 -11.99 -22.94
N SER A 703 -48.15 -11.25 -22.40
CA SER A 703 -49.56 -11.37 -22.80
C SER A 703 -49.77 -10.79 -24.20
N ALA A 704 -50.86 -11.13 -24.88
CA ALA A 704 -51.26 -10.44 -26.11
C ALA A 704 -51.34 -8.92 -25.90
N ALA A 705 -50.83 -8.15 -26.87
CA ALA A 705 -50.91 -6.70 -26.86
C ALA A 705 -52.24 -6.22 -27.44
N THR A 706 -52.80 -5.14 -26.90
CA THR A 706 -53.92 -4.45 -27.53
C THR A 706 -53.54 -4.03 -28.95
N SER A 707 -54.29 -4.52 -29.94
CA SER A 707 -54.01 -4.24 -31.35
C SER A 707 -54.29 -2.78 -31.70
N VAL A 708 -53.44 -2.17 -32.54
CA VAL A 708 -53.51 -0.75 -32.89
C VAL A 708 -53.79 -0.62 -34.38
N THR A 709 -54.75 0.22 -34.75
CA THR A 709 -55.16 0.44 -36.15
C THR A 709 -54.75 1.82 -36.61
N GLN A 710 -54.20 1.92 -37.81
CA GLN A 710 -53.89 3.18 -38.50
C GLN A 710 -54.62 3.25 -39.83
N THR A 711 -55.05 4.45 -40.21
CA THR A 711 -55.79 4.71 -41.45
C THR A 711 -54.91 5.51 -42.41
N ILE A 712 -54.72 4.98 -43.62
CA ILE A 712 -53.94 5.58 -44.69
C ILE A 712 -54.92 6.09 -45.75
N ALA A 713 -54.94 7.40 -46.01
CA ALA A 713 -55.73 7.94 -47.11
C ALA A 713 -55.03 7.66 -48.45
N LEU A 714 -55.66 6.87 -49.32
CA LEU A 714 -55.23 6.60 -50.70
C LEU A 714 -55.94 7.57 -51.63
N GLN A 715 -55.24 8.61 -52.07
CA GLN A 715 -55.82 9.77 -52.78
C GLN A 715 -55.67 9.64 -54.29
N THR A 716 -56.74 9.84 -55.05
CA THR A 716 -56.64 10.02 -56.51
C THR A 716 -55.89 11.32 -56.80
N GLY A 717 -54.69 11.23 -57.39
CA GLY A 717 -53.86 12.40 -57.66
C GLY A 717 -54.53 13.39 -58.61
N THR A 718 -54.67 14.65 -58.19
CA THR A 718 -55.03 15.76 -59.07
C THR A 718 -53.83 16.14 -59.93
N VAL A 719 -53.90 15.83 -61.22
CA VAL A 719 -52.92 16.31 -62.21
C VAL A 719 -53.13 17.82 -62.40
N VAL A 720 -52.15 18.63 -61.99
CA VAL A 720 -52.07 20.04 -62.37
C VAL A 720 -51.07 20.17 -63.52
N THR A 721 -51.58 20.31 -64.74
CA THR A 721 -50.77 20.60 -65.94
C THR A 721 -51.39 21.76 -66.74
N PRO A 722 -50.67 22.87 -66.97
CA PRO A 722 -50.95 23.78 -68.11
C PRO A 722 -50.60 23.06 -69.43
N PRO A 723 -51.06 23.46 -70.65
CA PRO A 723 -51.03 24.86 -71.12
C PRO A 723 -52.04 25.28 -72.25
N THR A 724 -51.87 26.53 -72.71
CA THR A 724 -52.06 27.09 -74.08
C THR A 724 -53.07 26.51 -75.10
N GLY A 725 -53.88 27.41 -75.68
CA GLY A 725 -54.04 27.49 -77.14
C GLY A 725 -55.46 27.52 -77.72
N GLN A 726 -56.05 28.71 -77.90
CA GLN A 726 -57.16 28.91 -78.85
C GLN A 726 -57.08 30.29 -79.51
N ALA A 727 -57.47 30.35 -80.79
CA ALA A 727 -57.32 31.51 -81.66
C ALA A 727 -58.37 32.62 -81.46
N THR A 728 -58.12 33.75 -82.12
CA THR A 728 -58.85 35.03 -82.07
C THR A 728 -60.29 34.96 -82.61
N PRO A 729 -61.14 35.98 -82.33
CA PRO A 729 -61.14 37.18 -83.19
C PRO A 729 -61.04 38.52 -82.43
N VAL A 730 -60.52 39.55 -83.12
CA VAL A 730 -60.48 40.96 -82.65
C VAL A 730 -61.87 41.59 -82.78
N PRO A 731 -62.31 42.45 -81.83
CA PRO A 731 -62.05 43.90 -81.88
C PRO A 731 -61.85 44.61 -80.50
N VAL A 732 -61.45 45.88 -80.33
CA VAL A 732 -60.58 46.87 -81.05
C VAL A 732 -60.38 48.11 -80.12
N TRP A 733 -59.27 48.87 -80.28
CA TRP A 733 -58.90 50.17 -79.64
C TRP A 733 -58.73 50.29 -78.11
N GLY A 734 -57.53 50.75 -77.68
CA GLY A 734 -57.25 51.21 -76.30
C GLY A 734 -55.76 51.32 -75.92
N LEU A 735 -55.03 52.33 -76.41
CA LEU A 735 -53.67 52.73 -75.95
C LEU A 735 -53.75 53.85 -74.88
N PRO A 736 -52.65 54.26 -74.20
CA PRO A 736 -51.42 53.59 -73.74
C PRO A 736 -51.32 53.67 -72.17
N ALA A 737 -50.26 53.37 -71.39
CA ALA A 737 -48.88 53.88 -71.43
C ALA A 737 -47.96 53.34 -70.29
N TRP A 738 -46.74 52.92 -70.68
CA TRP A 738 -45.41 53.24 -70.07
C TRP A 738 -44.95 52.88 -68.62
N LEU A 739 -43.69 52.37 -68.59
CA LEU A 739 -42.56 52.56 -67.62
C LEU A 739 -42.26 51.55 -66.47
N LEU A 740 -41.18 50.76 -66.72
CA LEU A 740 -39.93 50.53 -65.95
C LEU A 740 -39.91 50.43 -64.40
N GLY A 741 -39.10 49.50 -63.86
CA GLY A 741 -38.62 49.57 -62.46
C GLY A 741 -37.78 48.37 -61.95
N THR A 742 -36.47 48.54 -61.87
CA THR A 742 -35.40 47.60 -61.45
C THR A 742 -35.34 47.23 -59.95
N GLY A 743 -34.94 45.98 -59.64
CA GLY A 743 -33.68 45.71 -58.90
C GLY A 743 -33.62 45.41 -57.38
N LEU A 744 -32.53 44.69 -57.03
CA LEU A 744 -31.79 44.54 -55.75
C LEU A 744 -32.03 43.42 -54.70
N LEU A 745 -30.85 42.97 -54.24
CA LEU A 745 -30.36 42.04 -53.20
C LEU A 745 -31.05 41.98 -51.81
N GLY A 746 -30.82 40.87 -51.08
CA GLY A 746 -30.54 40.94 -49.63
C GLY A 746 -30.71 39.68 -48.74
N GLY A 747 -29.59 39.11 -48.26
CA GLY A 747 -29.37 38.85 -46.81
C GLY A 747 -29.87 37.59 -46.06
N LEU A 748 -28.92 36.69 -45.73
CA LEU A 748 -28.58 36.15 -44.39
C LEU A 748 -29.54 35.30 -43.50
N GLY A 749 -29.03 34.11 -43.10
CA GLY A 749 -29.25 33.45 -41.79
C GLY A 749 -30.31 32.33 -41.72
N GLY A 750 -30.07 31.13 -41.16
CA GLY A 750 -28.83 30.51 -40.66
C GLY A 750 -29.06 29.13 -39.96
N VAL A 751 -28.00 28.30 -39.88
CA VAL A 751 -27.83 27.09 -39.01
C VAL A 751 -28.75 25.87 -39.32
N LEU A 752 -28.28 24.92 -40.15
CA LEU A 752 -27.67 23.61 -39.80
C LEU A 752 -28.57 22.63 -39.00
N ALA A 753 -28.98 21.46 -39.50
CA ALA A 753 -28.24 20.29 -40.04
C ALA A 753 -27.66 19.36 -38.96
N ARG A 754 -27.55 18.03 -39.11
CA ARG A 754 -28.23 16.97 -39.87
C ARG A 754 -27.57 15.65 -39.43
N ARG A 755 -28.22 14.53 -39.73
CA ARG A 755 -27.84 13.14 -39.38
C ARG A 755 -26.42 12.68 -39.75
N ARG A 756 -25.94 11.76 -38.92
CA ARG A 756 -24.92 10.70 -39.12
C ARG A 756 -24.83 10.09 -40.54
N ARG A 757 -23.60 9.75 -40.95
CA ARG A 757 -23.09 8.52 -41.64
C ARG A 757 -21.65 8.83 -42.10
N MET A 758 -20.66 7.95 -42.24
CA MET A 758 -20.36 6.54 -41.96
C MET A 758 -18.92 6.33 -42.54
N VAL A 759 -18.02 5.58 -41.87
CA VAL A 759 -16.91 4.71 -42.41
C VAL A 759 -15.98 5.29 -43.53
N VAL A 760 -14.65 5.28 -43.45
CA VAL A 760 -13.74 4.13 -43.76
C VAL A 760 -12.26 4.40 -43.33
N ALA A 761 -11.67 3.40 -42.66
CA ALA A 761 -10.28 2.88 -42.58
C ALA A 761 -8.97 3.70 -42.84
N LYS A 762 -7.91 3.22 -42.14
CA LYS A 762 -6.44 3.47 -42.26
C LYS A 762 -5.97 4.91 -41.97
N GLY A 763 -4.78 5.16 -41.39
CA GLY A 763 -3.76 4.28 -40.82
C GLY A 763 -2.42 5.03 -40.63
N GLU A 764 -1.61 4.63 -39.64
CA GLU A 764 -0.21 5.05 -39.38
C GLU A 764 0.16 6.47 -38.84
N ARG A 765 1.08 6.44 -37.86
CA ARG A 765 2.12 7.43 -37.44
C ARG A 765 1.78 8.69 -36.60
N HIS A 766 2.29 8.62 -35.36
CA HIS A 766 2.92 9.66 -34.50
C HIS A 766 3.81 10.73 -35.21
N PRO A 767 4.33 11.80 -34.53
CA PRO A 767 4.05 12.34 -33.16
C PRO A 767 4.03 13.91 -33.05
N GLN A 768 4.05 14.42 -31.79
CA GLN A 768 4.58 15.71 -31.27
C GLN A 768 3.63 16.90 -30.99
N GLN A 769 3.65 17.32 -29.71
CA GLN A 769 3.44 18.67 -29.11
C GLN A 769 2.12 19.43 -29.38
N ARG A 770 1.48 20.09 -28.41
CA ARG A 770 1.92 20.58 -27.08
C ARG A 770 1.05 20.10 -25.93
#